data_AF-A0A6I6MWN9-F1
#
_entry.id   AF-A0A6I6MWN9-F1
#
_cell.length_a   1.000
_cell.length_b   1.000
_cell.length_c   1.000
_cell.angle_alpha   90.00
_cell.angle_beta   90.00
_cell.angle_gamma   90.00
#
_symmetry.space_group_name_H-M   'P 1'
#
loop_
_entity.id
_entity.type
_entity.pdbx_description
1 polymer ?
#
loop_
_entity_poly.entity_id
_entity_poly.type
_entity_poly.pdbx_seq_one_letter_code
_entity_poly.pdbx_strand_id
1 'polypeptide(L)'
;MRLRDLVAACLFAALTACSPPPAPTEPPFTGVWSGPLPVSATEQRTFAVVLHERADLKLMGYQLGGTSDRLLQGALRSGDRMLMAFRTRSGEGAQILLSGAVSGDTLTGTAFLDDGEFPVTWTRGTDALDVRRFVLAPSVEGGGAPSELSIVQDSAGALVAGGFTGGDCAFITCAASVTSFAETPAGGIMIGLAADGACPGASTITASFNATTSLYNGAWTHTDGGACGGATTTGALIGARDLGTRSAHVASVLANLGQIADDIEDGAAFGSMHAALAPAYLHFGETAADFLAARNAEVAAHPDAHVELHSFTSIRTVTPAGHHPMLSSTLGVTFADERRDGSGVYRSATAGAPAQSGYYYLVEDAGSWRLNGNQVGPFDLPFAYTVGAERLIVPTSIADAPLHLSLGGWGAHFGPQTGHLEGNAKIDMMAQFVGSVGDLTELVPGAGGTPETCDQNLVWAGTEICGVWGGLSGELIRARIFTYRAPYAGTVTEVAYEERPRLASAPTTHYFDNVPHWSVTVEFSGGMTIRFGHLGQIVGSVRAGLMANGINPDTYTPSSTVGAWNYCPPSPGRCRVNVLNGATFTIAAGDEIAKAQTDAARISGHDGYYRGQLGPSIPPWSQVEFFMSEALGFRGADVCAYQYLPAARRTELAALMTADMLNSHSLRYAENGFVRAWKFRAEAELCNNDGYLLRDENDFRSIHAQLGGWFERPAPGVTPNEQFSIARIHQAASAYDASLYDVLLGTAQPSEYLIGRVRTDGAAFSWTVPGIAVPIAVHYPTGEVLELNDGGFVVKWREIGPASLTLYQRAAYELDGDGLRIQWGGLATTLAGAVAPAMTPGAACNDTTTLCYDHSRH
;
A
#
# COMPACT_ATOMS: atom_id res chain seq x y z
N MET A 1 54.47 9.30 -3.66
CA MET A 1 53.17 8.61 -3.52
C MET A 1 52.12 9.65 -3.25
N ARG A 2 51.12 9.80 -4.12
CA ARG A 2 50.06 10.79 -3.94
C ARG A 2 48.97 10.17 -3.06
N LEU A 3 48.33 10.97 -2.21
CA LEU A 3 47.25 10.55 -1.30
C LEU A 3 46.12 9.78 -2.03
N ARG A 4 45.91 10.06 -3.33
CA ARG A 4 45.00 9.34 -4.23
C ARG A 4 45.36 7.85 -4.45
N ASP A 5 46.64 7.50 -4.45
CA ASP A 5 47.10 6.12 -4.64
C ASP A 5 46.87 5.27 -3.36
N LEU A 6 46.78 5.92 -2.20
CA LEU A 6 46.51 5.29 -0.90
C LEU A 6 45.01 4.97 -0.72
N VAL A 7 44.13 5.87 -1.18
CA VAL A 7 42.66 5.71 -1.08
C VAL A 7 42.16 4.58 -1.97
N ALA A 8 42.71 4.43 -3.19
CA ALA A 8 42.38 3.31 -4.08
C ALA A 8 42.84 1.95 -3.52
N ALA A 9 43.99 1.91 -2.82
CA ALA A 9 44.52 0.71 -2.20
C ALA A 9 43.70 0.27 -0.96
N CYS A 10 43.21 1.21 -0.15
CA CYS A 10 42.32 0.91 0.98
C CYS A 10 40.93 0.44 0.53
N LEU A 11 40.38 1.00 -0.56
CA LEU A 11 39.10 0.56 -1.14
C LEU A 11 39.16 -0.90 -1.64
N PHE A 12 40.29 -1.30 -2.24
CA PHE A 12 40.51 -2.68 -2.70
C PHE A 12 40.75 -3.69 -1.57
N ALA A 13 41.40 -3.26 -0.47
CA ALA A 13 41.63 -4.13 0.69
C ALA A 13 40.34 -4.40 1.50
N ALA A 14 39.43 -3.43 1.58
CA ALA A 14 38.13 -3.59 2.25
C ALA A 14 37.17 -4.51 1.46
N LEU A 15 37.25 -4.52 0.12
CA LEU A 15 36.40 -5.36 -0.74
C LEU A 15 36.87 -6.82 -0.86
N THR A 16 38.11 -7.14 -0.45
CA THR A 16 38.71 -8.47 -0.61
C THR A 16 38.84 -9.26 0.71
N ALA A 17 38.54 -8.66 1.87
CA ALA A 17 38.82 -9.24 3.18
C ALA A 17 37.59 -9.82 3.94
N CYS A 18 36.38 -9.77 3.38
CA CYS A 18 35.23 -10.43 3.99
C CYS A 18 35.08 -11.86 3.44
N SER A 19 35.46 -12.85 4.25
CA SER A 19 35.00 -14.23 4.04
C SER A 19 33.47 -14.22 4.08
N PRO A 20 32.78 -14.80 3.07
CA PRO A 20 31.33 -14.83 3.09
C PRO A 20 30.85 -15.67 4.29
N PRO A 21 29.94 -15.16 5.13
CA PRO A 21 29.21 -16.00 6.07
C PRO A 21 28.48 -17.12 5.30
N PRO A 22 28.18 -18.26 5.93
CA PRO A 22 27.47 -19.36 5.27
C PRO A 22 26.19 -18.81 4.62
N ALA A 23 26.02 -19.08 3.31
CA ALA A 23 24.99 -18.48 2.48
C ALA A 23 23.61 -18.64 3.14
N PRO A 24 23.00 -17.57 3.67
CA PRO A 24 21.56 -17.56 3.79
C PRO A 24 21.02 -17.82 2.38
N THR A 25 19.94 -18.60 2.26
CA THR A 25 19.19 -18.67 1.00
C THR A 25 18.97 -17.23 0.54
N GLU A 26 19.61 -16.82 -0.56
CA GLU A 26 19.54 -15.43 -1.00
C GLU A 26 18.08 -15.01 -1.08
N PRO A 27 17.73 -13.81 -0.61
CA PRO A 27 16.36 -13.34 -0.68
C PRO A 27 15.80 -13.48 -2.10
N PRO A 28 14.52 -13.84 -2.26
CA PRO A 28 13.96 -14.24 -3.55
C PRO A 28 13.94 -13.12 -4.58
N PHE A 29 14.33 -11.89 -4.26
CA PHE A 29 14.42 -10.75 -5.19
C PHE A 29 15.85 -10.22 -5.41
N THR A 30 16.81 -10.55 -4.56
CA THR A 30 18.22 -10.11 -4.69
C THR A 30 18.91 -10.82 -5.85
N GLY A 31 19.56 -10.07 -6.74
CA GLY A 31 20.32 -10.66 -7.84
C GLY A 31 20.39 -9.78 -9.09
N VAL A 32 21.02 -10.31 -10.14
CA VAL A 32 21.07 -9.68 -11.46
C VAL A 32 19.88 -10.17 -12.28
N TRP A 33 18.99 -9.27 -12.65
CA TRP A 33 17.80 -9.59 -13.41
C TRP A 33 17.88 -8.97 -14.80
N SER A 34 17.47 -9.72 -15.82
CA SER A 34 17.39 -9.19 -17.18
C SER A 34 16.19 -9.72 -17.94
N GLY A 35 15.64 -8.90 -18.83
CA GLY A 35 14.52 -9.30 -19.68
C GLY A 35 14.05 -8.14 -20.57
N PRO A 36 13.15 -8.43 -21.52
CA PRO A 36 12.62 -7.42 -22.42
C PRO A 36 11.65 -6.48 -21.68
N LEU A 37 11.67 -5.20 -22.05
CA LEU A 37 10.64 -4.21 -21.74
C LEU A 37 10.22 -3.46 -22.99
N PRO A 38 8.94 -3.05 -23.08
CA PRO A 38 8.47 -2.18 -24.14
C PRO A 38 9.13 -0.81 -24.03
N VAL A 39 9.69 -0.35 -25.14
CA VAL A 39 10.19 1.03 -25.27
C VAL A 39 9.31 1.87 -26.20
N SER A 40 8.45 1.20 -26.96
CA SER A 40 7.34 1.75 -27.73
C SER A 40 6.25 0.68 -27.88
N ALA A 41 5.12 1.03 -28.50
CA ALA A 41 4.02 0.08 -28.76
C ALA A 41 4.41 -1.13 -29.62
N THR A 42 5.48 -1.05 -30.40
CA THR A 42 5.89 -2.10 -31.35
C THR A 42 7.27 -2.69 -31.08
N GLU A 43 7.95 -2.23 -30.03
CA GLU A 43 9.35 -2.54 -29.81
C GLU A 43 9.66 -2.87 -28.35
N GLN A 44 10.39 -3.97 -28.15
CA GLN A 44 10.94 -4.37 -26.86
C GLN A 44 12.47 -4.40 -26.90
N ARG A 45 13.08 -4.09 -25.75
CA ARG A 45 14.53 -4.07 -25.55
C ARG A 45 14.90 -4.75 -24.24
N THR A 46 16.05 -5.41 -24.21
CA THR A 46 16.53 -6.07 -22.99
C THR A 46 17.07 -5.03 -22.02
N PHE A 47 16.54 -5.03 -20.80
CA PHE A 47 17.07 -4.28 -19.67
C PHE A 47 17.80 -5.25 -18.75
N ALA A 48 18.81 -4.75 -18.05
CA ALA A 48 19.50 -5.50 -17.00
C ALA A 48 19.54 -4.63 -15.73
N VAL A 49 19.16 -5.20 -14.59
CA VAL A 49 19.16 -4.51 -13.30
C VAL A 49 19.82 -5.40 -12.24
N VAL A 50 20.43 -4.78 -11.24
CA VAL A 50 20.82 -5.47 -10.00
C VAL A 50 19.85 -5.03 -8.93
N LEU A 51 19.21 -5.99 -8.26
CA LEU A 51 18.31 -5.75 -7.14
C LEU A 51 18.95 -6.24 -5.85
N HIS A 52 18.63 -5.55 -4.76
CA HIS A 52 18.92 -5.98 -3.40
C HIS A 52 17.69 -5.78 -2.52
N GLU A 53 17.30 -6.84 -1.83
CA GLU A 53 16.25 -6.81 -0.83
C GLU A 53 16.82 -6.49 0.55
N ARG A 54 16.26 -5.46 1.19
CA ARG A 54 16.56 -5.02 2.56
C ARG A 54 15.90 -5.94 3.59
N ALA A 55 16.31 -5.84 4.85
CA ALA A 55 15.73 -6.65 5.94
C ALA A 55 14.21 -6.42 6.14
N ASP A 56 13.74 -5.22 5.82
CA ASP A 56 12.33 -4.81 5.90
C ASP A 56 11.49 -5.13 4.65
N LEU A 57 12.04 -5.92 3.72
CA LEU A 57 11.46 -6.32 2.44
C LEU A 57 11.36 -5.20 1.39
N LYS A 58 11.92 -4.02 1.62
CA LYS A 58 12.06 -2.99 0.58
C LYS A 58 13.09 -3.42 -0.46
N LEU A 59 12.89 -3.01 -1.71
CA LEU A 59 13.81 -3.30 -2.81
C LEU A 59 14.57 -2.05 -3.21
N MET A 60 15.89 -2.18 -3.30
CA MET A 60 16.74 -1.23 -4.00
C MET A 60 17.17 -1.84 -5.32
N GLY A 61 17.39 -0.99 -6.32
CA GLY A 61 17.89 -1.49 -7.59
C GLY A 61 18.71 -0.49 -8.36
N TYR A 62 19.58 -1.02 -9.23
CA TYR A 62 20.38 -0.26 -10.17
C TYR A 62 20.24 -0.84 -11.57
N GLN A 63 19.93 0.00 -12.56
CA GLN A 63 19.94 -0.41 -13.97
C GLN A 63 21.37 -0.44 -14.52
N LEU A 64 21.81 -1.61 -14.95
CA LEU A 64 23.10 -1.81 -15.60
C LEU A 64 23.05 -1.24 -17.02
N GLY A 65 23.89 -0.23 -17.28
CA GLY A 65 24.15 0.30 -18.62
C GLY A 65 22.88 0.67 -19.40
N GLY A 66 22.12 1.62 -18.86
CA GLY A 66 20.75 1.94 -19.26
C GLY A 66 20.48 1.93 -20.76
N THR A 67 19.37 1.29 -21.14
CA THR A 67 18.71 1.46 -22.42
C THR A 67 18.22 2.91 -22.48
N SER A 68 18.73 3.64 -23.48
CA SER A 68 18.06 4.81 -24.04
C SER A 68 17.44 5.79 -23.03
N ASP A 69 18.30 6.52 -22.32
CA ASP A 69 17.88 7.56 -21.38
C ASP A 69 17.02 7.09 -20.20
N ARG A 70 16.80 5.79 -19.98
CA ARG A 70 15.98 5.32 -18.85
C ARG A 70 16.82 4.98 -17.61
N LEU A 71 16.23 5.17 -16.45
CA LEU A 71 16.75 4.80 -15.14
C LEU A 71 15.67 4.09 -14.32
N LEU A 72 16.10 3.12 -13.51
CA LEU A 72 15.23 2.49 -12.51
C LEU A 72 14.93 3.53 -11.41
N GLN A 73 13.68 3.98 -11.37
CA GLN A 73 13.20 4.96 -10.40
C GLN A 73 13.05 4.31 -9.03
N GLY A 74 12.54 3.08 -8.96
CA GLY A 74 12.32 2.35 -7.71
C GLY A 74 11.77 0.95 -7.94
N ALA A 75 11.78 0.13 -6.88
CA ALA A 75 11.22 -1.21 -6.87
C ALA A 75 10.48 -1.47 -5.55
N LEU A 76 9.38 -2.20 -5.60
CA LEU A 76 8.56 -2.58 -4.45
C LEU A 76 8.28 -4.08 -4.47
N ARG A 77 8.20 -4.68 -3.28
CA ARG A 77 7.83 -6.08 -3.08
C ARG A 77 6.49 -6.18 -2.36
N SER A 78 5.68 -7.15 -2.77
CA SER A 78 4.53 -7.66 -2.01
C SER A 78 4.46 -9.17 -2.15
N GLY A 79 4.75 -9.92 -1.08
CA GLY A 79 4.75 -11.38 -1.12
C GLY A 79 5.80 -11.94 -2.09
N ASP A 80 5.35 -12.66 -3.12
CA ASP A 80 6.15 -13.15 -4.25
C ASP A 80 6.09 -12.21 -5.47
N ARG A 81 5.42 -11.07 -5.36
CA ARG A 81 5.30 -10.08 -6.44
C ARG A 81 6.28 -8.93 -6.30
N MET A 82 6.68 -8.40 -7.45
CA MET A 82 7.51 -7.20 -7.57
C MET A 82 6.89 -6.20 -8.53
N LEU A 83 7.01 -4.92 -8.19
CA LEU A 83 6.75 -3.77 -9.05
C LEU A 83 8.07 -3.00 -9.25
N MET A 84 8.44 -2.70 -10.49
CA MET A 84 9.56 -1.83 -10.83
C MET A 84 9.09 -0.67 -11.69
N ALA A 85 9.59 0.54 -11.43
CA ALA A 85 9.28 1.73 -12.22
C ALA A 85 10.54 2.25 -12.90
N PHE A 86 10.47 2.48 -14.22
CA PHE A 86 11.54 3.07 -15.01
C PHE A 86 11.06 4.39 -15.61
N ARG A 87 11.91 5.42 -15.54
CA ARG A 87 11.63 6.75 -16.12
C ARG A 87 12.76 7.20 -17.02
N THR A 88 12.50 8.17 -17.89
CA THR A 88 13.55 8.87 -18.65
C THR A 88 14.40 9.75 -17.71
N ARG A 89 15.68 9.99 -18.03
CA ARG A 89 16.58 10.84 -17.23
C ARG A 89 16.16 12.30 -17.30
N SER A 90 15.48 12.72 -18.37
CA SER A 90 14.85 14.04 -18.46
C SER A 90 13.71 14.23 -17.44
N GLY A 91 13.11 13.15 -16.96
CA GLY A 91 11.85 13.18 -16.19
C GLY A 91 10.60 13.48 -17.05
N GLU A 92 10.80 13.95 -18.27
CA GLU A 92 9.78 14.22 -19.28
C GLU A 92 9.69 13.00 -20.20
N GLY A 93 8.75 12.10 -19.94
CA GLY A 93 8.55 10.90 -20.75
C GLY A 93 7.65 9.84 -20.11
N ALA A 94 7.18 8.91 -20.93
CA ALA A 94 6.37 7.78 -20.50
C ALA A 94 7.15 6.90 -19.52
N GLN A 95 6.59 6.66 -18.34
CA GLN A 95 7.13 5.69 -17.38
C GLN A 95 6.83 4.27 -17.86
N ILE A 96 7.77 3.35 -17.62
CA ILE A 96 7.50 1.91 -17.72
C ILE A 96 7.26 1.39 -16.32
N LEU A 97 6.12 0.76 -16.09
CA LEU A 97 5.87 0.00 -14.87
C LEU A 97 5.97 -1.48 -15.21
N LEU A 98 6.72 -2.25 -14.45
CA LEU A 98 6.80 -3.71 -14.58
C LEU A 98 6.25 -4.33 -13.30
N SER A 99 5.13 -5.04 -13.40
CA SER A 99 4.53 -5.80 -12.30
C SER A 99 4.54 -7.29 -12.63
N GLY A 100 5.04 -8.14 -11.73
CA GLY A 100 5.07 -9.59 -11.95
C GLY A 100 5.26 -10.40 -10.69
N ALA A 101 5.15 -11.72 -10.81
CA ALA A 101 5.40 -12.68 -9.74
C ALA A 101 6.74 -13.39 -9.98
N VAL A 102 7.51 -13.59 -8.91
CA VAL A 102 8.79 -14.27 -8.89
C VAL A 102 8.60 -15.72 -8.46
N SER A 103 9.07 -16.64 -9.30
CA SER A 103 9.14 -18.07 -9.00
C SER A 103 10.55 -18.57 -9.34
N GLY A 104 11.33 -18.83 -8.30
CA GLY A 104 12.77 -19.12 -8.44
C GLY A 104 13.51 -17.98 -9.13
N ASP A 105 14.21 -18.31 -10.23
CA ASP A 105 14.99 -17.36 -11.02
C ASP A 105 14.19 -16.69 -12.15
N THR A 106 12.86 -16.76 -12.11
CA THR A 106 12.00 -16.21 -13.17
C THR A 106 10.99 -15.23 -12.59
N LEU A 107 10.91 -14.04 -13.18
CA LEU A 107 9.84 -13.05 -12.97
C LEU A 107 8.93 -13.09 -14.19
N THR A 108 7.66 -13.44 -13.99
CA THR A 108 6.64 -13.39 -15.05
C THR A 108 5.60 -12.33 -14.73
N GLY A 109 5.32 -11.44 -15.68
CA GLY A 109 4.43 -10.32 -15.42
C GLY A 109 4.06 -9.52 -16.64
N THR A 110 3.62 -8.30 -16.39
CA THR A 110 3.17 -7.33 -17.38
C THR A 110 3.98 -6.04 -17.22
N ALA A 111 4.51 -5.55 -18.34
CA ALA A 111 5.04 -4.21 -18.44
C ALA A 111 3.96 -3.27 -19.02
N PHE A 112 3.82 -2.10 -18.42
CA PHE A 112 2.90 -1.04 -18.82
C PHE A 112 3.72 0.11 -19.38
N LEU A 113 3.38 0.57 -20.57
CA LEU A 113 3.95 1.76 -21.20
C LEU A 113 2.80 2.54 -21.84
N ASP A 114 2.57 3.76 -21.38
CA ASP A 114 1.35 4.53 -21.68
C ASP A 114 0.09 3.68 -21.38
N ASP A 115 -0.84 3.57 -22.32
CA ASP A 115 -2.05 2.74 -22.21
C ASP A 115 -1.82 1.27 -22.65
N GLY A 116 -0.59 0.89 -22.99
CA GLY A 116 -0.25 -0.44 -23.49
C GLY A 116 0.19 -1.42 -22.41
N GLU A 117 -0.28 -2.66 -22.51
CA GLU A 117 0.13 -3.79 -21.66
C GLU A 117 0.92 -4.83 -22.45
N PHE A 118 2.08 -5.23 -21.95
CA PHE A 118 3.00 -6.13 -22.62
C PHE A 118 3.40 -7.28 -21.70
N PRO A 119 3.12 -8.55 -22.04
CA PRO A 119 3.60 -9.67 -21.25
C PRO A 119 5.13 -9.72 -21.33
N VAL A 120 5.77 -9.90 -20.19
CA VAL A 120 7.23 -9.97 -20.09
C VAL A 120 7.67 -11.09 -19.16
N THR A 121 8.83 -11.65 -19.49
CA THR A 121 9.50 -12.65 -18.66
C THR A 121 10.94 -12.22 -18.47
N TRP A 122 11.35 -12.08 -17.21
CA TRP A 122 12.69 -11.72 -16.81
C TRP A 122 13.33 -12.89 -16.10
N THR A 123 14.64 -13.06 -16.28
CA THR A 123 15.42 -14.12 -15.66
C THR A 123 16.48 -13.53 -14.73
N ARG A 124 16.71 -14.22 -13.61
CA ARG A 124 17.84 -13.96 -12.73
C ARG A 124 19.05 -14.70 -13.29
N GLY A 125 20.09 -13.95 -13.62
CA GLY A 125 21.39 -14.48 -14.01
C GLY A 125 22.28 -14.74 -12.79
N THR A 126 23.08 -15.81 -12.87
CA THR A 126 24.13 -16.11 -11.88
C THR A 126 25.47 -15.47 -12.25
N ASP A 127 25.67 -15.15 -13.53
CA ASP A 127 26.90 -14.55 -14.03
C ASP A 127 26.96 -13.05 -13.73
N ALA A 128 28.15 -12.60 -13.34
CA ALA A 128 28.42 -11.17 -13.25
C ALA A 128 28.42 -10.54 -14.65
N LEU A 129 27.72 -9.41 -14.78
CA LEU A 129 27.69 -8.60 -15.99
C LEU A 129 28.71 -7.47 -15.88
N ASP A 130 29.45 -7.25 -16.96
CA ASP A 130 30.41 -6.16 -17.12
C ASP A 130 29.77 -5.01 -17.92
N VAL A 131 29.74 -3.82 -17.35
CA VAL A 131 29.32 -2.59 -18.04
C VAL A 131 30.56 -1.83 -18.51
N ARG A 132 30.73 -1.72 -19.83
CA ARG A 132 31.73 -0.86 -20.47
C ARG A 132 31.09 0.48 -20.82
N ARG A 133 31.77 1.57 -20.45
CA ARG A 133 31.32 2.92 -20.76
C ARG A 133 32.26 3.62 -21.70
N PHE A 134 31.69 4.38 -22.63
CA PHE A 134 32.43 5.24 -23.54
C PHE A 134 31.80 6.63 -23.54
N VAL A 135 32.64 7.64 -23.72
CA VAL A 135 32.21 9.00 -24.01
C VAL A 135 32.62 9.29 -25.45
N LEU A 136 31.67 9.63 -26.30
CA LEU A 136 31.86 9.83 -27.74
C LEU A 136 31.44 11.25 -28.13
N ALA A 137 32.17 11.87 -29.04
CA ALA A 137 31.85 13.19 -29.58
C ALA A 137 32.22 13.27 -31.08
N PRO A 138 31.55 14.12 -31.87
CA PRO A 138 31.99 14.40 -33.23
C PRO A 138 33.38 15.07 -33.23
N SER A 139 34.23 14.71 -34.20
CA SER A 139 35.65 15.14 -34.24
C SER A 139 35.87 16.55 -34.84
N VAL A 140 34.81 17.36 -34.98
CA VAL A 140 34.88 18.69 -35.62
C VAL A 140 34.97 19.81 -34.58
N GLU A 141 35.74 20.85 -34.87
CA GLU A 141 35.86 22.06 -34.04
C GLU A 141 34.48 22.71 -33.85
N GLY A 142 33.99 22.77 -32.60
CA GLY A 142 32.66 23.28 -32.24
C GLY A 142 31.52 22.25 -32.27
N GLY A 143 31.81 20.96 -32.50
CA GLY A 143 30.79 19.92 -32.63
C GLY A 143 30.32 19.35 -31.30
N GLY A 144 29.01 19.42 -31.05
CA GLY A 144 28.18 18.56 -30.18
C GLY A 144 28.58 18.40 -28.70
N ALA A 145 27.58 18.29 -27.82
CA ALA A 145 27.82 17.79 -26.47
C ALA A 145 28.31 16.32 -26.52
N PRO A 146 29.29 15.91 -25.70
CA PRO A 146 29.71 14.51 -25.64
C PRO A 146 28.55 13.62 -25.19
N SER A 147 28.39 12.48 -25.86
CA SER A 147 27.36 11.48 -25.60
C SER A 147 27.93 10.29 -24.82
N GLU A 148 27.17 9.80 -23.85
CA GLU A 148 27.49 8.59 -23.11
C GLU A 148 26.99 7.35 -23.85
N LEU A 149 27.83 6.32 -23.89
CA LEU A 149 27.50 4.98 -24.37
C LEU A 149 27.78 3.97 -23.26
N SER A 150 26.83 3.09 -23.00
CA SER A 150 26.99 1.96 -22.08
C SER A 150 26.72 0.64 -22.79
N ILE A 151 27.60 -0.34 -22.60
CA ILE A 151 27.51 -1.69 -23.14
C ILE A 151 27.53 -2.67 -21.97
N VAL A 152 26.50 -3.49 -21.83
CA VAL A 152 26.42 -4.56 -20.82
C VAL A 152 26.72 -5.88 -21.49
N GLN A 153 27.74 -6.58 -21.01
CA GLN A 153 28.15 -7.88 -21.51
C GLN A 153 28.12 -8.94 -20.42
N ASP A 154 27.89 -10.17 -20.82
CA ASP A 154 28.10 -11.34 -19.96
C ASP A 154 29.58 -11.73 -19.87
N SER A 155 29.87 -12.80 -19.12
CA SER A 155 31.22 -13.34 -18.92
C SER A 155 31.89 -13.85 -20.20
N ALA A 156 31.10 -14.21 -21.22
CA ALA A 156 31.58 -14.63 -22.54
C ALA A 156 31.81 -13.44 -23.50
N GLY A 157 31.45 -12.22 -23.08
CA GLY A 157 31.52 -11.01 -23.90
C GLY A 157 30.35 -10.85 -24.87
N ALA A 158 29.27 -11.63 -24.73
CA ALA A 158 28.07 -11.42 -25.51
C ALA A 158 27.32 -10.18 -25.00
N LEU A 159 26.69 -9.43 -25.91
CA LEU A 159 25.87 -8.27 -25.58
C LEU A 159 24.58 -8.73 -24.89
N VAL A 160 24.33 -8.21 -23.68
CA VAL A 160 23.09 -8.45 -22.92
C VAL A 160 22.13 -7.27 -23.07
N ALA A 161 22.65 -6.06 -22.86
CA ALA A 161 21.90 -4.80 -22.93
C ALA A 161 22.87 -3.65 -23.27
N GLY A 162 22.33 -2.48 -23.57
CA GLY A 162 23.14 -1.28 -23.72
C GLY A 162 22.34 -0.14 -24.28
N GLY A 163 22.85 1.07 -24.08
CA GLY A 163 22.23 2.27 -24.58
C GLY A 163 23.22 3.38 -24.81
N PHE A 164 22.79 4.30 -25.66
CA PHE A 164 23.49 5.49 -26.08
C PHE A 164 22.58 6.68 -25.80
N THR A 165 23.11 7.71 -25.12
CA THR A 165 22.37 8.96 -24.88
C THR A 165 22.81 9.99 -25.91
N GLY A 166 21.96 10.22 -26.90
CA GLY A 166 22.22 11.17 -27.99
C GLY A 166 22.17 12.64 -27.58
N GLY A 167 22.74 13.47 -28.44
CA GLY A 167 22.85 14.93 -28.27
C GLY A 167 22.02 15.70 -29.29
N ASP A 168 22.63 16.69 -29.94
CA ASP A 168 21.97 17.53 -30.94
C ASP A 168 21.88 16.87 -32.34
N CYS A 169 21.18 17.53 -33.27
CA CYS A 169 21.05 17.11 -34.68
C CYS A 169 22.38 16.98 -35.46
N ALA A 170 23.50 17.46 -34.91
CA ALA A 170 24.81 17.41 -35.56
C ALA A 170 25.58 16.11 -35.22
N PHE A 171 25.09 15.32 -34.26
CA PHE A 171 25.59 13.98 -33.94
C PHE A 171 24.45 12.96 -33.94
N ILE A 172 24.56 11.84 -33.23
CA ILE A 172 23.43 10.92 -33.05
C ILE A 172 22.49 11.59 -32.03
N THR A 173 21.31 11.97 -32.49
CA THR A 173 20.50 13.09 -31.97
C THR A 173 19.53 12.66 -30.86
N CYS A 174 19.46 11.36 -30.61
CA CYS A 174 18.50 10.78 -29.68
C CYS A 174 19.10 9.61 -28.92
N ALA A 175 18.42 9.28 -27.83
CA ALA A 175 18.63 8.03 -27.13
C ALA A 175 18.46 6.84 -28.09
N ALA A 176 19.38 5.87 -28.02
CA ALA A 176 19.37 4.68 -28.86
C ALA A 176 19.74 3.45 -28.04
N SER A 177 19.18 2.30 -28.41
CA SER A 177 19.53 1.00 -27.84
C SER A 177 20.69 0.37 -28.63
N VAL A 178 21.60 -0.30 -27.93
CA VAL A 178 22.71 -1.01 -28.58
C VAL A 178 22.21 -2.36 -29.07
N THR A 179 22.34 -2.63 -30.37
CA THR A 179 21.91 -3.88 -31.00
C THR A 179 23.05 -4.82 -31.32
N SER A 180 24.26 -4.31 -31.46
CA SER A 180 25.47 -5.13 -31.58
C SER A 180 26.67 -4.39 -31.03
N PHE A 181 27.60 -5.15 -30.47
CA PHE A 181 28.89 -4.64 -30.01
C PHE A 181 29.97 -5.69 -30.29
N ALA A 182 31.06 -5.25 -30.89
CA ALA A 182 32.27 -6.05 -31.04
C ALA A 182 33.49 -5.19 -30.73
N GLU A 183 34.43 -5.74 -29.98
CA GLU A 183 35.73 -5.12 -29.72
C GLU A 183 36.85 -6.11 -30.05
N THR A 184 37.75 -5.71 -30.95
CA THR A 184 38.89 -6.53 -31.36
C THR A 184 40.00 -6.47 -30.31
N PRO A 185 40.93 -7.45 -30.27
CA PRO A 185 42.08 -7.40 -29.38
C PRO A 185 42.97 -6.16 -29.55
N ALA A 186 42.96 -5.54 -30.74
CA ALA A 186 43.67 -4.29 -31.03
C ALA A 186 42.92 -3.04 -30.56
N GLY A 187 41.75 -3.18 -29.92
CA GLY A 187 40.91 -2.07 -29.46
C GLY A 187 40.08 -1.42 -30.57
N GLY A 188 39.81 -2.12 -31.67
CA GLY A 188 38.83 -1.67 -32.66
C GLY A 188 37.42 -1.98 -32.19
N ILE A 189 36.52 -0.99 -32.16
CA ILE A 189 35.11 -1.15 -31.78
C ILE A 189 34.20 -1.02 -33.00
N MET A 190 33.16 -1.85 -33.03
CA MET A 190 32.02 -1.75 -33.94
C MET A 190 30.73 -1.85 -33.13
N ILE A 191 29.83 -0.89 -33.33
CA ILE A 191 28.62 -0.74 -32.52
C ILE A 191 27.44 -0.52 -33.45
N GLY A 192 26.42 -1.36 -33.33
CA GLY A 192 25.11 -1.15 -33.94
C GLY A 192 24.18 -0.48 -32.93
N LEU A 193 23.48 0.55 -33.38
CA LEU A 193 22.45 1.24 -32.61
C LEU A 193 21.12 1.15 -33.34
N ALA A 194 20.05 0.91 -32.60
CA ALA A 194 18.68 1.09 -33.05
C ALA A 194 18.03 2.23 -32.27
N ALA A 195 17.15 2.95 -32.97
CA ALA A 195 16.21 3.90 -32.41
C ALA A 195 15.58 3.44 -31.09
N ASP A 196 15.34 4.40 -30.20
CA ASP A 196 14.42 4.24 -29.07
C ASP A 196 13.30 5.29 -29.16
N GLY A 197 12.05 4.85 -29.01
CA GLY A 197 10.88 5.74 -29.06
C GLY A 197 10.66 6.44 -30.42
N ALA A 198 10.38 7.75 -30.38
CA ALA A 198 9.96 8.55 -31.53
C ALA A 198 11.08 8.97 -32.50
N CYS A 199 12.33 8.59 -32.23
CA CYS A 199 13.46 8.94 -33.10
C CYS A 199 13.75 7.79 -34.08
N PRO A 200 13.47 7.89 -35.39
CA PRO A 200 13.54 6.71 -36.23
C PRO A 200 14.93 6.56 -36.88
N GLY A 201 15.45 5.33 -36.92
CA GLY A 201 16.56 4.90 -37.80
C GLY A 201 17.75 4.21 -37.11
N ALA A 202 18.52 3.46 -37.90
CA ALA A 202 19.68 2.68 -37.46
C ALA A 202 20.96 3.51 -37.53
N SER A 203 21.88 3.29 -36.58
CA SER A 203 23.20 3.93 -36.60
C SER A 203 24.31 2.91 -36.43
N THR A 204 25.48 3.21 -36.98
CA THR A 204 26.69 2.42 -36.78
C THR A 204 27.84 3.31 -36.36
N ILE A 205 28.64 2.81 -35.41
CA ILE A 205 29.86 3.47 -34.94
C ILE A 205 31.01 2.49 -35.15
N THR A 206 32.10 2.97 -35.77
CA THR A 206 33.34 2.22 -35.93
C THR A 206 34.51 3.08 -35.52
N ALA A 207 35.38 2.59 -34.64
CA ALA A 207 36.54 3.35 -34.18
C ALA A 207 37.71 2.45 -33.80
N SER A 208 38.92 3.00 -33.87
CA SER A 208 40.15 2.31 -33.47
C SER A 208 40.76 3.01 -32.26
N PHE A 209 41.11 2.24 -31.23
CA PHE A 209 41.79 2.73 -30.04
C PHE A 209 43.24 3.08 -30.34
N ASN A 210 43.65 4.29 -29.96
CA ASN A 210 45.04 4.72 -29.96
C ASN A 210 45.58 4.65 -28.53
N ALA A 211 46.42 3.64 -28.26
CA ALA A 211 47.02 3.43 -26.94
C ALA A 211 47.92 4.59 -26.47
N THR A 212 48.46 5.40 -27.38
CA THR A 212 49.32 6.55 -27.05
C THR A 212 48.50 7.68 -26.46
N THR A 213 47.34 7.96 -27.04
CA THR A 213 46.45 9.04 -26.60
C THR A 213 45.37 8.55 -25.64
N SER A 214 45.16 7.25 -25.52
CA SER A 214 44.00 6.64 -24.85
C SER A 214 42.64 7.13 -25.41
N LEU A 215 42.59 7.38 -26.72
CA LEU A 215 41.40 7.85 -27.43
C LEU A 215 41.05 6.92 -28.58
N TYR A 216 39.76 6.81 -28.86
CA TYR A 216 39.21 6.22 -30.07
C TYR A 216 39.12 7.28 -31.15
N ASN A 217 39.56 6.94 -32.36
CA ASN A 217 39.32 7.74 -33.56
C ASN A 217 38.55 6.89 -34.55
N GLY A 218 37.47 7.44 -35.11
CA GLY A 218 36.56 6.63 -35.90
C GLY A 218 35.59 7.44 -36.75
N ALA A 219 34.57 6.74 -37.23
CA ALA A 219 33.47 7.29 -37.98
C ALA A 219 32.14 6.76 -37.45
N TRP A 220 31.10 7.55 -37.65
CA TRP A 220 29.72 7.18 -37.38
C TRP A 220 28.89 7.37 -38.64
N THR A 221 27.81 6.60 -38.73
CA THR A 221 26.74 6.76 -39.72
C THR A 221 25.42 6.70 -38.97
N HIS A 222 24.56 7.69 -39.15
CA HIS A 222 23.22 7.75 -38.60
C HIS A 222 22.24 7.93 -39.74
N THR A 223 21.15 7.19 -39.75
CA THR A 223 20.01 7.51 -40.60
C THR A 223 18.94 8.08 -39.71
N ASP A 224 18.66 9.38 -39.84
CA ASP A 224 17.53 10.00 -39.17
C ASP A 224 16.23 9.67 -39.93
N GLY A 225 15.15 9.45 -39.20
CA GLY A 225 13.82 9.14 -39.71
C GLY A 225 12.89 10.34 -39.74
N GLY A 226 13.40 11.55 -39.53
CA GLY A 226 12.69 12.80 -39.82
C GLY A 226 12.83 13.89 -38.75
N ALA A 227 13.37 13.59 -37.56
CA ALA A 227 13.51 14.56 -36.48
C ALA A 227 14.55 15.65 -36.80
N CYS A 228 15.53 15.33 -37.65
CA CYS A 228 16.60 16.17 -38.16
C CYS A 228 16.63 16.19 -39.70
N GLY A 229 15.48 15.99 -40.35
CA GLY A 229 15.32 16.11 -41.81
C GLY A 229 15.42 14.81 -42.61
N GLY A 230 15.54 13.65 -41.97
CA GLY A 230 15.41 12.34 -42.62
C GLY A 230 16.63 11.90 -43.45
N ALA A 231 17.76 12.60 -43.33
CA ALA A 231 18.96 12.32 -44.10
C ALA A 231 19.89 11.36 -43.36
N THR A 232 20.57 10.48 -44.12
CA THR A 232 21.72 9.75 -43.59
C THR A 232 22.90 10.71 -43.43
N THR A 233 23.35 10.90 -42.20
CA THR A 233 24.52 11.71 -41.85
C THR A 233 25.69 10.80 -41.50
N THR A 234 26.89 11.21 -41.90
CA THR A 234 28.14 10.54 -41.55
C THR A 234 29.15 11.56 -41.08
N GLY A 235 30.04 11.14 -40.18
CA GLY A 235 31.06 12.03 -39.66
C GLY A 235 32.20 11.28 -38.99
N ALA A 236 33.28 12.00 -38.74
CA ALA A 236 34.35 11.52 -37.87
C ALA A 236 33.93 11.67 -36.40
N LEU A 237 34.38 10.76 -35.55
CA LEU A 237 34.21 10.83 -34.10
C LEU A 237 35.56 10.69 -33.39
N ILE A 238 35.58 11.24 -32.18
CA ILE A 238 36.58 10.97 -31.17
C ILE A 238 35.87 10.39 -29.95
N GLY A 239 36.53 9.49 -29.22
CA GLY A 239 35.94 8.90 -28.03
C GLY A 239 36.97 8.43 -27.02
N ALA A 240 36.51 8.05 -25.85
CA ALA A 240 37.36 7.55 -24.77
C ALA A 240 36.61 6.51 -23.91
N ARG A 241 37.36 5.58 -23.30
CA ARG A 241 36.83 4.67 -22.27
C ARG A 241 36.66 5.41 -20.96
N ASP A 242 35.46 5.36 -20.41
CA ASP A 242 35.16 5.85 -19.06
C ASP A 242 35.21 4.70 -18.04
N LEU A 243 35.01 5.01 -16.76
CA LEU A 243 34.95 4.00 -15.70
C LEU A 243 33.76 3.04 -15.91
N GLY A 244 34.07 1.74 -15.81
CA GLY A 244 33.11 0.66 -15.96
C GLY A 244 32.41 0.28 -14.66
N THR A 245 31.52 -0.70 -14.78
CA THR A 245 30.77 -1.27 -13.65
C THR A 245 30.79 -2.78 -13.73
N ARG A 246 30.84 -3.45 -12.57
CA ARG A 246 30.56 -4.89 -12.44
C ARG A 246 29.30 -5.09 -11.62
N SER A 247 28.38 -5.92 -12.10
CA SER A 247 27.12 -6.19 -11.40
C SER A 247 27.35 -6.78 -10.01
N ALA A 248 28.36 -7.64 -9.83
CA ALA A 248 28.74 -8.16 -8.51
C ALA A 248 29.18 -7.05 -7.54
N HIS A 249 29.93 -6.05 -8.04
CA HIS A 249 30.31 -4.89 -7.21
C HIS A 249 29.08 -4.03 -6.89
N VAL A 250 28.15 -3.88 -7.83
CA VAL A 250 26.88 -3.19 -7.60
C VAL A 250 26.08 -3.89 -6.51
N ALA A 251 25.98 -5.22 -6.55
CA ALA A 251 25.29 -6.00 -5.52
C ALA A 251 25.87 -5.72 -4.13
N SER A 252 27.21 -5.69 -4.00
CA SER A 252 27.87 -5.32 -2.75
C SER A 252 27.62 -3.86 -2.34
N VAL A 253 27.60 -2.93 -3.29
CA VAL A 253 27.29 -1.51 -3.02
C VAL A 253 25.85 -1.37 -2.51
N LEU A 254 24.88 -1.98 -3.18
CA LEU A 254 23.48 -1.96 -2.77
C LEU A 254 23.30 -2.64 -1.41
N ALA A 255 23.95 -3.78 -1.16
CA ALA A 255 23.89 -4.45 0.14
C ALA A 255 24.43 -3.57 1.28
N ASN A 256 25.58 -2.90 1.08
CA ASN A 256 26.13 -1.99 2.08
C ASN A 256 25.23 -0.77 2.31
N LEU A 257 24.64 -0.21 1.25
CA LEU A 257 23.71 0.90 1.36
C LEU A 257 22.40 0.49 2.07
N GLY A 258 21.93 -0.72 1.81
CA GLY A 258 20.77 -1.32 2.48
C GLY A 258 21.02 -1.53 3.96
N GLN A 259 22.17 -2.08 4.32
CA GLN A 259 22.54 -2.23 5.73
C GLN A 259 22.62 -0.88 6.44
N ILE A 260 23.17 0.16 5.81
CA ILE A 260 23.17 1.50 6.40
C ILE A 260 21.74 2.01 6.60
N ALA A 261 20.86 1.81 5.61
CA ALA A 261 19.46 2.21 5.70
C ALA A 261 18.73 1.46 6.83
N ASP A 262 18.91 0.14 6.92
CA ASP A 262 18.33 -0.72 7.95
C ASP A 262 18.83 -0.31 9.35
N ASP A 263 20.14 -0.11 9.53
CA ASP A 263 20.73 0.32 10.80
C ASP A 263 20.20 1.70 11.27
N ILE A 264 19.99 2.64 10.32
CA ILE A 264 19.42 3.96 10.61
C ILE A 264 17.95 3.82 11.02
N GLU A 265 17.16 3.07 10.25
CA GLU A 265 15.72 2.85 10.49
C GLU A 265 15.46 2.07 11.78
N ASP A 266 16.36 1.16 12.17
CA ASP A 266 16.28 0.41 13.43
C ASP A 266 16.75 1.24 14.65
N GLY A 267 17.26 2.46 14.43
CA GLY A 267 17.87 3.28 15.49
C GLY A 267 19.11 2.63 16.11
N ALA A 268 19.74 1.70 15.40
CA ALA A 268 20.85 0.90 15.91
C ALA A 268 22.17 1.69 15.83
N ALA A 269 22.96 1.65 16.90
CA ALA A 269 24.31 2.17 16.85
C ALA A 269 25.17 1.29 15.93
N PHE A 270 25.85 1.90 14.96
CA PHE A 270 26.84 1.25 14.13
C PHE A 270 27.97 0.69 15.00
N GLY A 271 28.15 -0.64 14.97
CA GLY A 271 29.22 -1.32 15.69
C GLY A 271 30.62 -1.08 15.09
N SER A 272 30.68 -0.69 13.82
CA SER A 272 31.89 -0.29 13.11
C SER A 272 31.54 0.61 11.92
N MET A 273 32.55 1.24 11.33
CA MET A 273 32.37 2.04 10.11
C MET A 273 31.92 1.17 8.94
N HIS A 274 30.78 1.50 8.34
CA HIS A 274 30.37 0.90 7.06
C HIS A 274 31.41 1.18 5.97
N ALA A 275 31.78 0.17 5.19
CA ALA A 275 32.79 0.29 4.14
C ALA A 275 32.44 1.37 3.10
N ALA A 276 31.14 1.63 2.88
CA ALA A 276 30.64 2.68 2.00
C ALA A 276 30.81 4.10 2.55
N LEU A 277 30.92 4.28 3.88
CA LEU A 277 31.13 5.57 4.56
C LEU A 277 32.62 5.90 4.76
N ALA A 278 33.51 4.97 4.40
CA ALA A 278 34.92 5.02 4.75
C ALA A 278 35.80 6.07 3.99
N PRO A 279 35.44 6.58 2.80
CA PRO A 279 36.29 7.58 2.14
C PRO A 279 36.02 9.04 2.58
N ALA A 280 34.82 9.36 3.07
CA ALA A 280 34.38 10.75 3.28
C ALA A 280 35.06 11.46 4.48
N TYR A 281 35.41 10.73 5.54
CA TYR A 281 36.00 11.32 6.76
C TYR A 281 37.46 11.77 6.62
N LEU A 282 38.19 11.26 5.62
CA LEU A 282 39.57 11.67 5.35
C LEU A 282 39.66 13.15 4.94
N HIS A 283 38.55 13.77 4.52
CA HIS A 283 38.49 15.17 4.13
C HIS A 283 38.57 16.16 5.31
N PHE A 284 38.34 15.71 6.56
CA PHE A 284 38.23 16.61 7.73
C PHE A 284 39.28 16.39 8.82
N GLY A 285 40.17 15.41 8.67
CA GLY A 285 41.16 15.09 9.71
C GLY A 285 40.56 14.46 10.97
N GLU A 286 39.30 14.03 10.91
CA GLU A 286 38.63 13.26 11.96
C GLU A 286 39.15 11.83 12.01
N THR A 287 39.16 11.22 13.19
CA THR A 287 39.45 9.78 13.30
C THR A 287 38.20 8.98 12.95
N ALA A 288 38.37 7.73 12.50
CA ALA A 288 37.25 6.82 12.25
C ALA A 288 36.37 6.61 13.50
N ALA A 289 36.95 6.70 14.71
CA ALA A 289 36.22 6.59 15.96
C ALA A 289 35.36 7.84 16.24
N ASP A 290 35.89 9.04 15.99
CA ASP A 290 35.15 10.30 16.17
C ASP A 290 33.97 10.37 15.19
N PHE A 291 34.20 9.99 13.93
CA PHE A 291 33.15 9.94 12.93
C PHE A 291 32.07 8.91 13.30
N LEU A 292 32.45 7.70 13.70
CA LEU A 292 31.52 6.66 14.13
C LEU A 292 30.69 7.10 15.34
N ALA A 293 31.33 7.74 16.33
CA ALA A 293 30.64 8.29 17.50
C ALA A 293 29.64 9.39 17.10
N ALA A 294 30.03 10.29 16.20
CA ALA A 294 29.14 11.32 15.68
C ALA A 294 27.94 10.75 14.90
N ARG A 295 28.16 9.70 14.07
CA ARG A 295 27.08 9.00 13.36
C ARG A 295 26.12 8.32 14.32
N ASN A 296 26.62 7.60 15.32
CA ASN A 296 25.80 6.93 16.33
C ASN A 296 24.99 7.91 17.17
N ALA A 297 25.58 9.07 17.50
CA ALA A 297 24.85 10.14 18.18
C ALA A 297 23.72 10.71 17.31
N GLU A 298 23.91 10.79 15.99
CA GLU A 298 22.88 11.28 15.07
C GLU A 298 21.76 10.26 14.86
N VAL A 299 22.07 8.96 14.69
CA VAL A 299 21.04 7.89 14.65
C VAL A 299 20.22 7.89 15.93
N ALA A 300 20.87 7.99 17.10
CA ALA A 300 20.19 8.07 18.39
C ALA A 300 19.31 9.34 18.53
N ALA A 301 19.64 10.43 17.86
CA ALA A 301 18.84 11.66 17.85
C ALA A 301 17.63 11.58 16.90
N HIS A 302 17.62 10.62 15.97
CA HIS A 302 16.60 10.44 14.95
C HIS A 302 16.10 8.99 14.88
N PRO A 303 15.50 8.45 15.96
CA PRO A 303 15.05 7.06 16.01
C PRO A 303 13.92 6.72 15.02
N ASP A 304 13.24 7.74 14.47
CA ASP A 304 12.16 7.60 13.49
C ASP A 304 12.62 7.91 12.04
N ALA A 305 13.93 7.87 11.78
CA ALA A 305 14.46 8.19 10.45
C ALA A 305 14.10 7.09 9.45
N HIS A 306 13.49 7.48 8.32
CA HIS A 306 13.26 6.59 7.18
C HIS A 306 14.21 6.93 6.03
N VAL A 307 14.75 5.89 5.38
CA VAL A 307 15.78 6.00 4.36
C VAL A 307 15.27 5.46 3.03
N GLU A 308 15.02 6.38 2.09
CA GLU A 308 14.72 6.04 0.70
C GLU A 308 15.97 6.16 -0.17
N LEU A 309 16.35 5.04 -0.81
CA LEU A 309 17.49 4.95 -1.72
C LEU A 309 17.03 4.52 -3.09
N HIS A 310 17.01 5.45 -4.04
CA HIS A 310 16.46 5.18 -5.36
C HIS A 310 17.11 6.07 -6.44
N SER A 311 16.82 5.81 -7.72
CA SER A 311 17.28 6.64 -8.85
C SER A 311 18.81 6.81 -8.99
N PHE A 312 19.56 5.75 -8.75
CA PHE A 312 21.01 5.70 -8.98
C PHE A 312 21.34 5.94 -10.47
N THR A 313 22.07 7.01 -10.79
CA THR A 313 22.42 7.35 -12.19
C THR A 313 23.66 6.60 -12.65
N SER A 314 24.65 6.44 -11.77
CA SER A 314 25.89 5.75 -12.13
C SER A 314 26.52 5.08 -10.92
N ILE A 315 26.95 3.82 -11.08
CA ILE A 315 27.81 3.14 -10.11
C ILE A 315 29.09 2.76 -10.85
N ARG A 316 30.24 3.33 -10.50
CA ARG A 316 31.53 3.17 -11.21
C ARG A 316 32.49 2.42 -10.30
N THR A 317 32.87 1.21 -10.69
CA THR A 317 33.64 0.30 -9.81
C THR A 317 34.87 -0.30 -10.46
N VAL A 318 35.10 -0.05 -11.76
CA VAL A 318 36.23 -0.63 -12.51
C VAL A 318 36.92 0.46 -13.33
N THR A 319 38.25 0.53 -13.23
CA THR A 319 39.07 1.33 -14.15
C THR A 319 39.52 0.43 -15.31
N PRO A 320 38.97 0.56 -16.53
CA PRO A 320 39.37 -0.29 -17.63
C PRO A 320 40.79 0.06 -18.10
N ALA A 321 41.47 -0.92 -18.71
CA ALA A 321 42.71 -0.67 -19.42
C ALA A 321 42.47 0.40 -20.51
N GLY A 322 43.36 1.38 -20.64
CA GLY A 322 43.19 2.46 -21.62
C GLY A 322 42.15 3.53 -21.25
N HIS A 323 41.71 3.59 -19.98
CA HIS A 323 40.94 4.72 -19.46
C HIS A 323 41.71 6.04 -19.62
N HIS A 324 41.04 7.08 -20.13
CA HIS A 324 41.67 8.36 -20.35
C HIS A 324 41.73 9.18 -19.05
N PRO A 325 42.91 9.63 -18.58
CA PRO A 325 43.08 10.24 -17.25
C PRO A 325 42.37 11.60 -17.07
N MET A 326 41.93 12.24 -18.16
CA MET A 326 41.14 13.48 -18.10
C MET A 326 39.63 13.27 -17.92
N LEU A 327 39.11 12.05 -18.09
CA LEU A 327 37.73 11.75 -17.74
C LEU A 327 37.66 11.64 -16.21
N SER A 328 37.54 12.78 -15.54
CA SER A 328 37.71 12.96 -14.10
C SER A 328 36.57 12.40 -13.25
N SER A 329 36.07 11.21 -13.56
CA SER A 329 35.06 10.57 -12.74
C SER A 329 35.71 9.82 -11.58
N THR A 330 35.13 9.94 -10.39
CA THR A 330 35.52 9.16 -9.23
C THR A 330 34.92 7.76 -9.31
N LEU A 331 35.67 6.75 -8.87
CA LEU A 331 35.08 5.47 -8.49
C LEU A 331 34.09 5.73 -7.35
N GLY A 332 32.87 5.22 -7.45
CA GLY A 332 31.81 5.52 -6.49
C GLY A 332 30.41 5.45 -7.08
N VAL A 333 29.46 6.00 -6.34
CA VAL A 333 28.03 6.06 -6.71
C VAL A 333 27.67 7.51 -7.02
N THR A 334 26.91 7.71 -8.09
CA THR A 334 26.30 8.98 -8.49
C THR A 334 24.79 8.77 -8.54
N PHE A 335 24.05 9.76 -8.07
CA PHE A 335 22.59 9.74 -7.98
C PHE A 335 22.00 10.79 -8.94
N ALA A 336 20.70 10.71 -9.23
CA ALA A 336 20.02 11.71 -10.05
C ALA A 336 19.80 12.98 -9.21
N ASP A 337 20.40 14.09 -9.61
CA ASP A 337 20.17 15.38 -8.95
C ASP A 337 18.77 15.91 -9.34
N GLU A 338 17.77 15.65 -8.49
CA GLU A 338 16.38 16.15 -8.65
C GLU A 338 16.19 17.62 -8.23
N ARG A 339 17.26 18.41 -8.09
CA ARG A 339 17.19 19.84 -7.69
C ARG A 339 16.38 20.77 -8.62
N ARG A 340 15.71 20.28 -9.67
CA ARG A 340 14.98 21.15 -10.62
C ARG A 340 13.71 21.80 -10.08
N ASP A 341 13.15 21.34 -8.95
CA ASP A 341 12.00 21.99 -8.30
C ASP A 341 12.29 22.46 -6.86
N GLY A 342 13.52 22.91 -6.59
CA GLY A 342 13.75 23.92 -5.54
C GLY A 342 13.64 23.50 -4.06
N SER A 343 13.62 22.22 -3.70
CA SER A 343 13.71 21.86 -2.27
C SER A 343 14.23 20.43 -2.00
N GLY A 344 15.54 20.27 -1.78
CA GLY A 344 16.06 19.12 -1.03
C GLY A 344 15.82 19.38 0.45
N VAL A 345 14.69 18.93 0.99
CA VAL A 345 14.30 19.25 2.37
C VAL A 345 14.61 18.10 3.31
N TYR A 346 15.60 18.31 4.17
CA TYR A 346 15.64 17.67 5.48
C TYR A 346 14.59 18.37 6.36
N ARG A 347 13.47 17.72 6.68
CA ARG A 347 12.53 18.21 7.71
C ARG A 347 12.62 17.27 8.90
N SER A 348 13.37 17.64 9.93
CA SER A 348 13.19 17.06 11.27
C SER A 348 12.05 17.79 11.97
N ALA A 349 11.10 17.05 12.56
CA ALA A 349 9.97 17.64 13.29
C ALA A 349 10.38 18.34 14.60
N THR A 350 11.61 18.13 15.10
CA THR A 350 12.02 18.52 16.46
C THR A 350 13.22 19.47 16.55
N ALA A 351 13.92 19.77 15.45
CA ALA A 351 15.01 20.74 15.45
C ALA A 351 15.11 21.48 14.12
N GLY A 352 15.37 22.81 14.19
CA GLY A 352 15.71 23.60 13.01
C GLY A 352 16.86 22.94 12.23
N ALA A 353 16.85 23.09 10.90
CA ALA A 353 17.81 22.49 9.99
C ALA A 353 19.23 22.50 10.59
N PRO A 354 19.86 21.34 10.82
CA PRO A 354 21.17 21.33 11.44
C PRO A 354 22.14 22.04 10.50
N ALA A 355 22.63 23.19 10.92
CA ALA A 355 23.75 23.82 10.26
C ALA A 355 24.94 22.84 10.39
N GLN A 356 25.40 22.29 9.26
CA GLN A 356 26.62 21.46 9.17
C GLN A 356 26.59 20.15 10.00
N SER A 357 25.57 19.29 9.84
CA SER A 357 25.67 17.90 10.31
C SER A 357 26.27 16.97 9.24
N GLY A 358 26.79 15.80 9.63
CA GLY A 358 27.32 14.84 8.66
C GLY A 358 26.28 14.25 7.71
N TYR A 359 24.97 14.35 8.01
CA TYR A 359 23.91 14.04 7.04
C TYR A 359 23.89 15.04 5.87
N TYR A 360 24.27 16.30 6.09
CA TYR A 360 24.41 17.29 5.01
C TYR A 360 25.42 16.82 3.94
N TYR A 361 26.52 16.20 4.36
CA TYR A 361 27.55 15.68 3.44
C TYR A 361 27.16 14.35 2.78
N LEU A 362 26.39 13.49 3.45
CA LEU A 362 25.75 12.34 2.81
C LEU A 362 24.76 12.77 1.72
N VAL A 363 24.03 13.86 1.94
CA VAL A 363 23.10 14.43 0.94
C VAL A 363 23.85 15.17 -0.17
N GLU A 364 24.96 15.84 0.10
CA GLU A 364 25.79 16.54 -0.91
C GLU A 364 26.63 15.59 -1.78
N ASP A 365 27.34 14.62 -1.20
CA ASP A 365 28.25 13.73 -1.94
C ASP A 365 27.52 12.56 -2.62
N ALA A 366 26.35 12.17 -2.11
CA ALA A 366 25.57 11.05 -2.64
C ALA A 366 24.24 11.49 -3.28
N GLY A 367 24.14 12.73 -3.79
CA GLY A 367 23.24 13.21 -4.85
C GLY A 367 21.72 12.98 -4.80
N SER A 368 21.19 12.11 -3.95
CA SER A 368 19.78 11.99 -3.56
C SER A 368 19.64 10.92 -2.45
N TRP A 369 20.25 11.14 -1.27
CA TRP A 369 19.68 10.55 -0.06
C TRP A 369 18.44 11.36 0.27
N ARG A 370 17.25 10.80 0.03
CA ARG A 370 16.05 11.30 0.70
C ARG A 370 16.02 10.63 2.06
N LEU A 371 16.74 11.24 3.00
CA LEU A 371 16.40 11.12 4.41
C LEU A 371 15.10 11.90 4.58
N ASN A 372 13.99 11.20 4.35
CA ASN A 372 12.69 11.75 4.68
C ASN A 372 12.63 11.79 6.21
N GLY A 373 13.06 12.91 6.80
CA GLY A 373 12.90 13.19 8.23
C GLY A 373 11.44 13.31 8.69
N ASN A 374 10.50 12.99 7.80
CA ASN A 374 9.07 12.89 8.06
C ASN A 374 8.53 11.71 7.24
N GLN A 375 8.64 10.49 7.77
CA GLN A 375 7.61 9.47 7.55
C GLN A 375 7.37 8.88 8.93
N VAL A 376 6.10 8.89 9.33
CA VAL A 376 5.66 8.69 10.72
C VAL A 376 6.37 7.50 11.35
N GLY A 377 7.02 7.71 12.50
CA GLY A 377 7.63 6.62 13.27
C GLY A 377 6.64 5.47 13.44
N PRO A 378 7.09 4.21 13.52
CA PRO A 378 6.26 3.02 13.42
C PRO A 378 4.99 3.14 14.27
N PHE A 379 3.86 3.41 13.62
CA PHE A 379 2.61 3.77 14.26
C PHE A 379 2.06 2.59 15.05
N ASP A 380 1.94 2.71 16.37
CA ASP A 380 1.29 1.69 17.20
C ASP A 380 -0.22 1.95 17.38
N LEU A 381 -0.98 0.91 17.74
CA LEU A 381 -2.41 1.04 17.99
C LEU A 381 -2.68 2.08 19.10
N PRO A 382 -3.77 2.88 19.01
CA PRO A 382 -4.02 4.01 19.90
C PRO A 382 -4.57 3.59 21.28
N PHE A 383 -3.96 2.57 21.90
CA PHE A 383 -4.35 1.98 23.18
C PHE A 383 -3.29 0.97 23.64
N ALA A 384 -3.25 0.70 24.94
CA ALA A 384 -2.39 -0.37 25.48
C ALA A 384 -2.98 -1.75 25.18
N TYR A 385 -2.14 -2.71 24.80
CA TYR A 385 -2.55 -4.09 24.56
C TYR A 385 -1.41 -5.09 24.76
N THR A 386 -1.77 -6.36 24.91
CA THR A 386 -0.85 -7.49 24.70
C THR A 386 -1.42 -8.45 23.66
N VAL A 387 -0.54 -9.13 22.94
CA VAL A 387 -0.94 -10.13 21.92
C VAL A 387 -1.27 -11.43 22.64
N GLY A 388 -2.55 -11.84 22.61
CA GLY A 388 -2.99 -13.14 23.10
C GLY A 388 -2.85 -14.24 22.04
N ALA A 389 -3.43 -15.41 22.30
CA ALA A 389 -3.42 -16.51 21.32
C ALA A 389 -4.36 -16.25 20.14
N GLU A 390 -5.52 -15.64 20.39
CA GLU A 390 -6.58 -15.43 19.39
C GLU A 390 -7.09 -13.99 19.36
N ARG A 391 -6.87 -13.21 20.42
CA ARG A 391 -7.35 -11.82 20.53
C ARG A 391 -6.33 -10.94 21.23
N LEU A 392 -6.44 -9.63 21.01
CA LEU A 392 -5.68 -8.67 21.79
C LEU A 392 -6.28 -8.58 23.19
N ILE A 393 -5.43 -8.54 24.20
CA ILE A 393 -5.84 -8.37 25.59
C ILE A 393 -5.61 -6.91 25.95
N VAL A 394 -6.69 -6.19 26.18
CA VAL A 394 -6.65 -4.76 26.52
C VAL A 394 -6.89 -4.62 28.02
N PRO A 395 -5.92 -4.05 28.78
CA PRO A 395 -6.10 -3.86 30.21
C PRO A 395 -7.23 -2.86 30.47
N THR A 396 -7.98 -3.08 31.55
CA THR A 396 -9.00 -2.14 32.02
C THR A 396 -8.60 -1.55 33.37
N SER A 397 -9.44 -0.67 33.93
CA SER A 397 -9.24 -0.20 35.30
C SER A 397 -9.38 -1.30 36.37
N ILE A 398 -9.81 -2.50 35.97
CA ILE A 398 -9.94 -3.70 36.81
C ILE A 398 -8.87 -4.70 36.39
N ALA A 399 -7.87 -4.93 37.24
CA ALA A 399 -6.65 -5.69 36.92
C ALA A 399 -6.92 -7.09 36.34
N ASP A 400 -7.96 -7.78 36.83
CA ASP A 400 -8.30 -9.16 36.42
C ASP A 400 -9.52 -9.24 35.49
N ALA A 401 -9.93 -8.12 34.88
CA ALA A 401 -11.07 -8.08 33.97
C ALA A 401 -10.71 -7.32 32.67
N PRO A 402 -9.78 -7.87 31.85
CA PRO A 402 -9.40 -7.26 30.58
C PRO A 402 -10.58 -7.24 29.59
N LEU A 403 -10.42 -6.49 28.50
CA LEU A 403 -11.23 -6.65 27.30
C LEU A 403 -10.50 -7.56 26.31
N HIS A 404 -11.28 -8.33 25.55
CA HIS A 404 -10.79 -9.22 24.50
C HIS A 404 -11.15 -8.61 23.15
N LEU A 405 -10.15 -8.12 22.44
CA LEU A 405 -10.36 -7.37 21.21
C LEU A 405 -10.09 -8.24 19.98
N SER A 406 -11.15 -8.48 19.21
CA SER A 406 -11.10 -9.16 17.92
C SER A 406 -10.80 -8.16 16.81
N LEU A 407 -9.80 -8.46 15.99
CA LEU A 407 -9.43 -7.65 14.82
C LEU A 407 -10.49 -7.78 13.72
N GLY A 408 -10.55 -6.80 12.83
CA GLY A 408 -11.35 -6.85 11.61
C GLY A 408 -10.44 -7.00 10.40
N GLY A 409 -10.93 -7.74 9.40
CA GLY A 409 -10.23 -7.92 8.14
C GLY A 409 -10.44 -6.76 7.17
N TRP A 410 -9.57 -6.73 6.16
CA TRP A 410 -9.54 -5.89 4.97
C TRP A 410 -9.86 -6.78 3.78
N GLY A 411 -10.79 -6.35 2.92
CA GLY A 411 -11.29 -7.14 1.80
C GLY A 411 -12.80 -7.38 1.91
N ALA A 412 -13.29 -8.34 1.12
CA ALA A 412 -14.65 -8.37 0.59
C ALA A 412 -15.77 -7.84 1.50
N HIS A 413 -16.29 -6.67 1.15
CA HIS A 413 -17.07 -5.82 2.03
C HIS A 413 -18.51 -6.27 2.16
N PHE A 414 -18.85 -6.86 3.30
CA PHE A 414 -20.26 -7.01 3.67
C PHE A 414 -20.50 -6.69 5.14
N GLY A 415 -21.63 -6.02 5.40
CA GLY A 415 -22.11 -5.84 6.76
C GLY A 415 -22.36 -7.18 7.46
N PRO A 416 -22.30 -7.24 8.80
CA PRO A 416 -22.03 -6.13 9.72
C PRO A 416 -20.55 -5.94 10.09
N GLN A 417 -19.64 -6.77 9.58
CA GLN A 417 -18.24 -6.86 10.04
C GLN A 417 -17.41 -5.59 10.00
N THR A 418 -17.69 -4.71 9.03
CA THR A 418 -16.94 -3.47 8.76
C THR A 418 -17.80 -2.21 8.97
N GLY A 419 -19.08 -2.37 9.33
CA GLY A 419 -20.06 -1.28 9.39
C GLY A 419 -20.36 -0.54 8.07
N HIS A 420 -19.66 -0.84 6.96
CA HIS A 420 -19.81 -0.18 5.66
C HIS A 420 -19.63 -1.14 4.49
N LEU A 421 -20.56 -1.11 3.54
CA LEU A 421 -20.53 -1.94 2.34
C LEU A 421 -19.54 -1.46 1.27
N GLU A 422 -19.15 -0.18 1.31
CA GLU A 422 -18.11 0.34 0.39
C GLU A 422 -16.72 -0.18 0.72
N GLY A 423 -16.55 -0.85 1.85
CA GLY A 423 -15.23 -1.00 2.42
C GLY A 423 -14.70 0.29 2.98
N ASN A 424 -13.76 0.17 3.90
CA ASN A 424 -13.15 1.36 4.44
C ASN A 424 -11.73 1.02 4.88
N ALA A 425 -10.83 1.97 4.68
CA ALA A 425 -9.49 1.92 5.23
C ALA A 425 -9.45 2.19 6.75
N LYS A 426 -10.62 2.24 7.39
CA LYS A 426 -10.78 2.28 8.83
C LYS A 426 -10.40 0.95 9.47
N ILE A 427 -9.88 1.06 10.68
CA ILE A 427 -9.76 -0.05 11.61
C ILE A 427 -11.14 -0.31 12.22
N ASP A 428 -11.62 -1.56 12.15
CA ASP A 428 -12.87 -1.99 12.78
C ASP A 428 -12.64 -3.19 13.70
N MET A 429 -12.66 -2.92 15.00
CA MET A 429 -12.34 -3.85 16.06
C MET A 429 -13.53 -3.99 17.03
N MET A 430 -13.72 -5.20 17.57
CA MET A 430 -14.76 -5.48 18.56
C MET A 430 -14.11 -5.83 19.90
N ALA A 431 -14.24 -4.95 20.90
CA ALA A 431 -13.70 -5.17 22.23
C ALA A 431 -14.75 -5.79 23.15
N GLN A 432 -14.63 -7.10 23.41
CA GLN A 432 -15.59 -7.90 24.16
C GLN A 432 -15.24 -7.97 25.64
N PHE A 433 -16.27 -8.10 26.47
CA PHE A 433 -16.12 -8.22 27.93
C PHE A 433 -15.80 -9.64 28.40
N VAL A 434 -15.76 -10.60 27.49
CA VAL A 434 -15.49 -12.03 27.72
C VAL A 434 -14.66 -12.61 26.58
N GLY A 435 -13.89 -13.66 26.85
CA GLY A 435 -13.06 -14.35 25.86
C GLY A 435 -13.81 -15.42 25.08
N SER A 436 -14.92 -15.93 25.61
CA SER A 436 -15.77 -16.89 24.91
C SER A 436 -17.20 -16.86 25.44
N VAL A 437 -18.11 -17.57 24.78
CA VAL A 437 -19.47 -17.78 25.31
C VAL A 437 -19.43 -18.54 26.64
N GLY A 438 -18.46 -19.45 26.83
CA GLY A 438 -18.32 -20.22 28.07
C GLY A 438 -17.99 -19.38 29.31
N ASP A 439 -17.52 -18.15 29.12
CA ASP A 439 -17.26 -17.20 30.21
C ASP A 439 -18.53 -16.44 30.67
N LEU A 440 -19.66 -16.63 29.97
CA LEU A 440 -20.94 -16.07 30.38
C LEU A 440 -21.56 -16.89 31.52
N THR A 441 -22.30 -16.20 32.38
CA THR A 441 -23.12 -16.86 33.40
C THR A 441 -24.44 -17.30 32.80
N GLU A 442 -24.77 -18.58 32.90
CA GLU A 442 -26.09 -19.13 32.56
C GLU A 442 -27.11 -18.65 33.61
N LEU A 443 -28.11 -17.89 33.16
CA LEU A 443 -29.12 -17.27 34.01
C LEU A 443 -30.44 -18.05 34.02
N VAL A 444 -30.73 -18.72 32.90
CA VAL A 444 -31.87 -19.63 32.75
C VAL A 444 -31.39 -20.88 32.03
N PRO A 445 -31.43 -22.07 32.68
CA PRO A 445 -30.87 -23.25 32.09
C PRO A 445 -31.51 -23.67 30.77
N GLY A 446 -30.68 -24.10 29.83
CA GLY A 446 -31.12 -24.74 28.60
C GLY A 446 -31.77 -26.12 28.85
N ALA A 447 -32.56 -26.62 27.89
CA ALA A 447 -33.16 -27.95 27.97
C ALA A 447 -32.10 -29.06 27.81
N GLY A 448 -31.38 -29.42 28.89
CA GLY A 448 -30.54 -30.63 28.91
C GLY A 448 -29.24 -30.65 29.73
N GLY A 449 -28.87 -29.64 30.51
CA GLY A 449 -27.54 -29.58 31.16
C GLY A 449 -27.52 -29.07 32.61
N THR A 450 -26.45 -29.40 33.33
CA THR A 450 -26.12 -28.92 34.68
C THR A 450 -25.62 -27.46 34.67
N PRO A 451 -25.85 -26.67 35.72
CA PRO A 451 -26.06 -25.22 35.60
C PRO A 451 -24.84 -24.35 35.96
N GLU A 452 -23.76 -24.38 35.19
CA GLU A 452 -22.57 -23.55 35.51
C GLU A 452 -21.94 -22.78 34.34
N THR A 453 -22.14 -23.18 33.07
CA THR A 453 -21.49 -22.54 31.92
C THR A 453 -22.39 -22.50 30.71
N CYS A 454 -22.40 -21.38 29.99
CA CYS A 454 -23.26 -21.21 28.83
C CYS A 454 -22.87 -22.12 27.66
N ASP A 455 -23.86 -22.83 27.09
CA ASP A 455 -23.67 -23.56 25.86
C ASP A 455 -23.82 -22.61 24.69
N GLN A 456 -22.74 -22.52 23.92
CA GLN A 456 -22.66 -21.68 22.76
C GLN A 456 -23.84 -21.92 21.79
N ASN A 457 -24.13 -23.16 21.37
CA ASN A 457 -25.23 -23.45 20.43
C ASN A 457 -26.60 -23.07 20.98
N LEU A 458 -26.82 -23.22 22.28
CA LEU A 458 -28.09 -22.88 22.92
C LEU A 458 -28.28 -21.38 23.11
N VAL A 459 -27.20 -20.64 23.37
CA VAL A 459 -27.16 -19.18 23.44
C VAL A 459 -27.61 -18.60 22.09
N TRP A 460 -27.03 -19.01 20.97
CA TRP A 460 -27.41 -18.43 19.67
C TRP A 460 -28.72 -18.94 19.10
N ALA A 461 -29.16 -20.13 19.50
CA ALA A 461 -30.54 -20.58 19.26
C ALA A 461 -31.58 -19.75 20.06
N GLY A 462 -31.13 -18.89 20.99
CA GLY A 462 -31.99 -18.10 21.88
C GLY A 462 -32.74 -18.95 22.90
N THR A 463 -32.28 -20.19 23.12
CA THR A 463 -32.89 -21.17 24.02
C THR A 463 -32.32 -21.11 25.43
N GLU A 464 -31.15 -20.48 25.59
CA GLU A 464 -30.50 -20.23 26.87
C GLU A 464 -30.35 -18.71 27.09
N ILE A 465 -30.49 -18.26 28.34
CA ILE A 465 -30.28 -16.85 28.70
C ILE A 465 -28.97 -16.74 29.44
N CYS A 466 -28.03 -15.98 28.86
CA CYS A 466 -26.68 -15.80 29.37
C CYS A 466 -26.35 -14.32 29.53
N GLY A 467 -25.51 -14.00 30.52
CA GLY A 467 -25.13 -12.61 30.78
C GLY A 467 -23.78 -12.44 31.45
N VAL A 468 -23.26 -11.23 31.32
CA VAL A 468 -22.08 -10.76 32.06
C VAL A 468 -22.55 -9.99 33.28
N TRP A 469 -21.98 -10.30 34.45
CA TRP A 469 -22.20 -9.49 35.65
C TRP A 469 -21.59 -8.09 35.47
N GLY A 470 -22.47 -7.09 35.31
CA GLY A 470 -22.10 -5.69 35.17
C GLY A 470 -22.29 -4.88 36.46
N GLY A 471 -22.87 -5.50 37.49
CA GLY A 471 -23.28 -4.83 38.73
C GLY A 471 -24.67 -4.18 38.63
N LEU A 472 -25.31 -3.94 39.78
CA LEU A 472 -26.72 -3.52 39.84
C LEU A 472 -27.00 -2.22 39.08
N SER A 473 -26.00 -1.34 38.95
CA SER A 473 -26.08 -0.09 38.22
C SER A 473 -25.31 -0.09 36.90
N GLY A 474 -24.59 -1.17 36.58
CA GLY A 474 -23.71 -1.29 35.43
C GLY A 474 -22.32 -0.70 35.68
N GLU A 475 -21.93 -0.53 36.94
CA GLU A 475 -20.65 0.06 37.36
C GLU A 475 -19.44 -0.69 36.80
N LEU A 476 -19.49 -2.02 36.68
CA LEU A 476 -18.40 -2.81 36.10
C LEU A 476 -18.33 -2.64 34.59
N ILE A 477 -19.48 -2.41 33.92
CA ILE A 477 -19.49 -2.06 32.49
C ILE A 477 -18.76 -0.72 32.30
N ARG A 478 -19.12 0.32 33.06
CA ARG A 478 -18.49 1.66 32.98
C ARG A 478 -16.99 1.64 33.25
N ALA A 479 -16.54 0.83 34.23
CA ALA A 479 -15.14 0.71 34.60
C ALA A 479 -14.28 0.03 33.51
N ARG A 480 -14.89 -0.77 32.65
CA ARG A 480 -14.22 -1.56 31.62
C ARG A 480 -14.40 -1.00 30.21
N ILE A 481 -15.06 0.14 30.02
CA ILE A 481 -15.22 0.76 28.69
C ILE A 481 -13.84 1.04 28.07
N PHE A 482 -13.69 0.64 26.81
CA PHE A 482 -12.47 0.84 26.04
C PHE A 482 -12.10 2.33 25.93
N THR A 483 -10.82 2.64 26.14
CA THR A 483 -10.30 4.02 26.16
C THR A 483 -9.20 4.18 25.13
N TYR A 484 -9.40 5.12 24.20
CA TYR A 484 -8.37 5.54 23.24
C TYR A 484 -7.32 6.40 23.91
N ARG A 485 -6.07 6.21 23.51
CA ARG A 485 -4.92 7.00 23.90
C ARG A 485 -4.17 7.49 22.67
N ALA A 486 -3.55 8.66 22.79
CA ALA A 486 -2.70 9.20 21.74
C ALA A 486 -1.43 8.34 21.62
N PRO A 487 -1.14 7.71 20.47
CA PRO A 487 0.08 6.93 20.29
C PRO A 487 1.31 7.83 20.27
N TYR A 488 1.16 9.08 19.81
CA TYR A 488 2.19 10.12 19.82
C TYR A 488 1.65 11.44 20.35
N ALA A 489 2.57 12.37 20.59
CA ALA A 489 2.18 13.76 20.75
C ALA A 489 1.60 14.29 19.44
N GLY A 490 0.52 15.07 19.52
CA GLY A 490 -0.21 15.54 18.36
C GLY A 490 -1.04 16.78 18.65
N THR A 491 -1.72 17.26 17.62
CA THR A 491 -2.64 18.40 17.69
C THR A 491 -4.04 17.92 17.41
N VAL A 492 -4.96 18.14 18.35
CA VAL A 492 -6.39 17.95 18.11
C VAL A 492 -6.87 19.09 17.21
N THR A 493 -7.30 18.74 16.00
CA THR A 493 -7.72 19.70 14.96
C THR A 493 -9.23 19.76 14.80
N GLU A 494 -9.93 18.71 15.21
CA GLU A 494 -11.39 18.66 15.21
C GLU A 494 -11.91 17.80 16.35
N VAL A 495 -12.98 18.27 16.99
CA VAL A 495 -13.85 17.44 17.82
C VAL A 495 -15.25 17.67 17.28
N ALA A 496 -15.90 16.61 16.83
CA ALA A 496 -17.22 16.73 16.23
C ALA A 496 -18.28 16.00 17.05
N TYR A 497 -19.41 16.67 17.24
CA TYR A 497 -20.63 16.05 17.72
C TYR A 497 -21.39 15.50 16.51
N GLU A 498 -21.73 14.22 16.52
CA GLU A 498 -22.42 13.55 15.43
C GLU A 498 -23.87 13.30 15.83
N GLU A 499 -24.75 14.24 15.47
CA GLU A 499 -26.18 14.04 15.63
C GLU A 499 -26.69 13.16 14.49
N ARG A 500 -27.01 11.90 14.81
CA ARG A 500 -27.85 11.09 13.93
C ARG A 500 -29.29 11.58 14.12
N PRO A 501 -29.96 12.21 13.12
CA PRO A 501 -31.38 12.42 13.17
C PRO A 501 -32.03 11.04 13.13
N ARG A 502 -32.42 10.56 14.30
CA ARG A 502 -33.28 9.39 14.45
C ARG A 502 -34.70 9.92 14.56
N LEU A 503 -35.62 9.21 13.93
CA LEU A 503 -37.06 9.46 14.07
C LEU A 503 -37.37 9.72 15.55
N ALA A 504 -38.09 10.80 15.84
CA ALA A 504 -38.39 11.29 17.19
C ALA A 504 -39.07 10.26 18.13
N SER A 505 -39.41 9.07 17.62
CA SER A 505 -40.03 7.97 18.35
C SER A 505 -39.05 6.96 18.98
N ALA A 506 -37.74 7.05 18.76
CA ALA A 506 -36.78 6.12 19.36
C ALA A 506 -35.52 6.87 19.86
N PRO A 507 -35.36 7.07 21.19
CA PRO A 507 -34.10 7.55 21.77
C PRO A 507 -32.93 6.65 21.33
N THR A 508 -31.70 7.11 21.53
CA THR A 508 -30.44 6.35 21.32
C THR A 508 -30.30 5.13 22.26
N THR A 509 -31.37 4.37 22.46
CA THR A 509 -31.47 3.21 23.35
C THR A 509 -30.43 2.15 23.06
N HIS A 510 -29.75 2.22 21.91
CA HIS A 510 -28.83 1.22 21.42
C HIS A 510 -27.52 1.07 22.22
N TYR A 511 -26.97 2.18 22.70
CA TYR A 511 -25.70 2.14 23.45
C TYR A 511 -25.96 2.32 24.94
N PHE A 512 -25.11 1.68 25.73
CA PHE A 512 -25.15 1.72 27.18
C PHE A 512 -25.11 3.17 27.68
N ASP A 513 -25.93 3.47 28.70
CA ASP A 513 -26.16 4.82 29.25
C ASP A 513 -26.70 5.88 28.26
N ASN A 514 -27.12 5.49 27.05
CA ASN A 514 -27.67 6.42 26.07
C ASN A 514 -26.71 7.60 25.79
N VAL A 515 -25.41 7.29 25.72
CA VAL A 515 -24.34 8.28 25.53
C VAL A 515 -24.41 8.96 24.16
N PRO A 516 -23.95 10.22 24.04
CA PRO A 516 -23.84 10.92 22.76
C PRO A 516 -22.86 10.22 21.80
N HIS A 517 -22.83 10.67 20.54
CA HIS A 517 -21.89 10.20 19.52
C HIS A 517 -20.93 11.33 19.19
N TRP A 518 -19.63 11.08 19.40
CA TRP A 518 -18.55 12.01 19.07
C TRP A 518 -17.56 11.40 18.07
N SER A 519 -16.82 12.27 17.38
CA SER A 519 -15.54 11.94 16.75
C SER A 519 -14.46 12.96 17.14
N VAL A 520 -13.20 12.52 17.12
CA VAL A 520 -12.03 13.36 17.41
C VAL A 520 -11.00 13.13 16.31
N THR A 521 -10.48 14.21 15.75
CA THR A 521 -9.41 14.18 14.74
C THR A 521 -8.14 14.73 15.37
N VAL A 522 -7.05 13.96 15.27
CA VAL A 522 -5.73 14.33 15.77
C VAL A 522 -4.74 14.28 14.61
N GLU A 523 -4.02 15.37 14.40
CA GLU A 523 -2.89 15.46 13.47
C GLU A 523 -1.59 15.20 14.22
N PHE A 524 -0.78 14.28 13.72
CA PHE A 524 0.53 13.93 14.26
C PHE A 524 1.66 14.48 13.40
N SER A 525 2.89 14.48 13.93
CA SER A 525 4.08 14.82 13.16
C SER A 525 4.20 13.95 11.90
N GLY A 526 4.60 14.55 10.78
CA GLY A 526 4.72 13.85 9.49
C GLY A 526 3.45 13.88 8.62
N GLY A 527 2.40 14.59 9.01
CA GLY A 527 1.21 14.79 8.18
C GLY A 527 0.19 13.64 8.23
N MET A 528 0.34 12.72 9.18
CA MET A 528 -0.67 11.70 9.47
C MET A 528 -1.78 12.26 10.33
N THR A 529 -3.00 11.95 9.95
CA THR A 529 -4.20 12.33 10.71
C THR A 529 -4.97 11.07 11.10
N ILE A 530 -5.38 10.99 12.37
CA ILE A 530 -6.27 9.94 12.85
C ILE A 530 -7.58 10.54 13.29
N ARG A 531 -8.66 9.99 12.73
CA ARG A 531 -10.02 10.28 13.16
C ARG A 531 -10.56 9.11 13.96
N PHE A 532 -10.76 9.32 15.25
CA PHE A 532 -11.42 8.39 16.16
C PHE A 532 -12.95 8.54 16.01
N GLY A 533 -13.65 7.44 15.77
CA GLY A 533 -15.11 7.39 15.59
C GLY A 533 -15.80 6.64 16.73
N HIS A 534 -17.14 6.69 16.74
CA HIS A 534 -17.97 5.94 17.70
C HIS A 534 -17.60 6.21 19.17
N LEU A 535 -17.37 7.48 19.52
CA LEU A 535 -16.94 7.89 20.85
C LEU A 535 -18.15 8.26 21.72
N GLY A 536 -18.27 7.62 22.88
CA GLY A 536 -19.37 7.84 23.82
C GLY A 536 -19.07 8.94 24.84
N GLN A 537 -17.80 9.13 25.19
CA GLN A 537 -17.37 10.12 26.16
C GLN A 537 -15.99 10.68 25.79
N ILE A 538 -15.84 12.01 25.80
CA ILE A 538 -14.54 12.65 25.67
C ILE A 538 -13.87 12.72 27.05
N VAL A 539 -12.62 12.29 27.17
CA VAL A 539 -11.90 12.20 28.46
C VAL A 539 -10.50 12.81 28.38
N GLY A 540 -9.76 12.74 29.49
CA GLY A 540 -8.35 13.11 29.54
C GLY A 540 -8.02 14.52 29.04
N SER A 541 -6.93 14.61 28.29
CA SER A 541 -6.38 15.87 27.77
C SER A 541 -7.31 16.50 26.73
N VAL A 542 -8.06 15.70 25.97
CA VAL A 542 -9.05 16.22 25.00
C VAL A 542 -10.20 16.90 25.71
N ARG A 543 -10.71 16.31 26.78
CA ARG A 543 -11.74 16.95 27.62
C ARG A 543 -11.21 18.24 28.25
N ALA A 544 -9.99 18.22 28.78
CA ALA A 544 -9.37 19.41 29.35
C ALA A 544 -9.21 20.54 28.30
N GLY A 545 -8.78 20.19 27.08
CA GLY A 545 -8.67 21.12 25.96
C GLY A 545 -10.01 21.73 25.54
N LEU A 546 -11.08 20.93 25.47
CA LEU A 546 -12.44 21.45 25.23
C LEU A 546 -12.90 22.41 26.32
N MET A 547 -12.71 22.03 27.59
CA MET A 547 -13.09 22.87 28.74
C MET A 547 -12.32 24.21 28.73
N ALA A 548 -11.04 24.20 28.35
CA ALA A 548 -10.23 25.41 28.19
C ALA A 548 -10.73 26.30 27.04
N ASN A 549 -11.36 25.72 26.02
CA ASN A 549 -12.05 26.41 24.94
C ASN A 549 -13.52 26.77 25.28
N GLY A 550 -13.95 26.59 26.53
CA GLY A 550 -15.30 26.94 26.99
C GLY A 550 -16.39 25.93 26.59
N ILE A 551 -16.01 24.73 26.13
CA ILE A 551 -16.93 23.69 25.68
C ILE A 551 -16.96 22.57 26.73
N ASN A 552 -18.13 22.31 27.31
CA ASN A 552 -18.30 21.20 28.23
C ASN A 552 -18.91 19.98 27.52
N PRO A 553 -18.11 18.95 27.17
CA PRO A 553 -18.61 17.79 26.42
C PRO A 553 -19.65 16.96 27.20
N ASP A 554 -19.68 17.04 28.53
CA ASP A 554 -20.62 16.27 29.36
C ASP A 554 -22.05 16.86 29.34
N THR A 555 -22.18 18.11 28.91
CA THR A 555 -23.46 18.85 28.88
C THR A 555 -23.74 19.48 27.52
N TYR A 556 -22.90 19.19 26.53
CA TYR A 556 -22.99 19.80 25.22
C TYR A 556 -24.29 19.37 24.53
N THR A 557 -25.04 20.35 24.05
CA THR A 557 -26.21 20.17 23.21
C THR A 557 -26.01 21.02 21.96
N PRO A 558 -26.12 20.45 20.75
CA PRO A 558 -25.96 21.24 19.54
C PRO A 558 -27.04 22.32 19.50
N SER A 559 -26.63 23.59 19.31
CA SER A 559 -27.60 24.68 19.15
C SER A 559 -28.35 24.49 17.82
N SER A 560 -29.65 24.77 17.77
CA SER A 560 -30.44 24.76 16.54
C SER A 560 -30.03 25.83 15.51
N THR A 561 -28.96 26.59 15.78
CA THR A 561 -28.54 27.81 15.07
C THR A 561 -27.10 27.76 14.54
N VAL A 562 -26.46 26.59 14.47
CA VAL A 562 -25.09 26.50 13.92
C VAL A 562 -25.14 26.74 12.40
N GLY A 563 -24.66 27.90 11.98
CA GLY A 563 -24.76 28.39 10.60
C GLY A 563 -23.93 27.61 9.60
N ALA A 564 -24.56 27.28 8.47
CA ALA A 564 -24.11 27.15 7.06
C ALA A 564 -22.71 26.61 6.65
N TRP A 565 -21.76 26.39 7.55
CA TRP A 565 -20.48 25.72 7.27
C TRP A 565 -20.47 24.25 7.72
N ASN A 566 -21.57 23.79 8.33
CA ASN A 566 -21.80 22.38 8.62
C ASN A 566 -22.44 21.71 7.41
N TYR A 567 -21.72 20.80 6.79
CA TYR A 567 -22.22 19.92 5.74
C TYR A 567 -23.26 18.95 6.36
N CYS A 568 -24.52 19.38 6.46
CA CYS A 568 -25.64 18.43 6.51
C CYS A 568 -26.09 18.26 5.05
N PRO A 569 -25.73 17.16 4.35
CA PRO A 569 -26.24 16.93 3.01
C PRO A 569 -27.78 16.92 3.04
N PRO A 570 -28.45 17.26 1.93
CA PRO A 570 -29.91 17.34 1.87
C PRO A 570 -30.63 15.98 2.04
N SER A 571 -29.89 14.90 2.32
CA SER A 571 -30.43 13.61 2.72
C SER A 571 -30.72 13.59 4.24
N PRO A 572 -31.90 13.09 4.67
CA PRO A 572 -32.24 13.01 6.08
C PRO A 572 -31.33 11.96 6.74
N GLY A 573 -30.25 12.35 7.43
CA GLY A 573 -29.41 11.28 7.97
C GLY A 573 -28.27 11.56 8.94
N ARG A 574 -27.47 12.64 8.81
CA ARG A 574 -26.31 12.85 9.71
C ARG A 574 -25.92 14.33 9.73
N CYS A 575 -25.96 14.97 10.90
CA CYS A 575 -25.36 16.29 11.10
C CYS A 575 -24.09 16.12 11.95
N ARG A 576 -22.95 16.47 11.35
CA ARG A 576 -21.64 16.48 12.02
C ARG A 576 -21.30 17.94 12.32
N VAL A 577 -21.12 18.29 13.59
CA VAL A 577 -20.82 19.65 14.04
C VAL A 577 -19.46 19.68 14.71
N ASN A 578 -18.46 20.28 14.05
CA ASN A 578 -17.15 20.50 14.67
C ASN A 578 -17.29 21.58 15.77
N VAL A 579 -17.15 21.18 17.03
CA VAL A 579 -17.33 22.07 18.19
C VAL A 579 -16.13 22.99 18.41
N LEU A 580 -14.96 22.67 17.87
CA LEU A 580 -13.77 23.51 17.99
C LEU A 580 -13.78 24.72 17.06
N ASN A 581 -14.57 24.69 15.98
CA ASN A 581 -14.72 25.80 15.03
C ASN A 581 -13.36 26.42 14.58
N GLY A 582 -12.39 25.56 14.24
CA GLY A 582 -11.04 25.96 13.81
C GLY A 582 -10.03 26.19 14.94
N ALA A 583 -10.44 26.15 16.21
CA ALA A 583 -9.51 26.09 17.32
C ALA A 583 -8.79 24.73 17.36
N THR A 584 -7.54 24.73 17.84
CA THR A 584 -6.74 23.51 18.00
C THR A 584 -6.03 23.53 19.35
N PHE A 585 -5.63 22.35 19.83
CA PHE A 585 -4.79 22.24 21.03
C PHE A 585 -3.95 20.96 20.99
N THR A 586 -2.82 20.96 21.68
CA THR A 586 -1.88 19.85 21.67
C THR A 586 -2.18 18.82 22.76
N ILE A 587 -1.89 17.55 22.49
CA ILE A 587 -1.90 16.44 23.44
C ILE A 587 -0.55 15.73 23.45
N ALA A 588 -0.18 15.11 24.56
CA ALA A 588 1.05 14.33 24.67
C ALA A 588 0.82 12.86 24.29
N ALA A 589 1.90 12.14 23.99
CA ALA A 589 1.85 10.69 23.81
C ALA A 589 1.36 10.02 25.11
N GLY A 590 0.46 9.04 24.98
CA GLY A 590 -0.17 8.31 26.07
C GLY A 590 -1.41 8.99 26.69
N ASP A 591 -1.69 10.25 26.34
CA ASP A 591 -2.86 10.98 26.83
C ASP A 591 -4.17 10.29 26.42
N GLU A 592 -5.13 10.24 27.34
CA GLU A 592 -6.46 9.73 27.03
C GLU A 592 -7.22 10.70 26.12
N ILE A 593 -7.85 10.14 25.09
CA ILE A 593 -8.62 10.89 24.09
C ILE A 593 -10.12 10.80 24.40
N ALA A 594 -10.64 9.58 24.37
CA ALA A 594 -12.06 9.32 24.49
C ALA A 594 -12.32 7.86 24.86
N LYS A 595 -13.53 7.60 25.35
CA LYS A 595 -14.06 6.25 25.55
C LYS A 595 -14.96 5.87 24.39
N ALA A 596 -14.83 4.63 23.93
CA ALA A 596 -15.70 4.07 22.90
C ALA A 596 -17.16 3.97 23.36
N GLN A 597 -18.09 3.95 22.41
CA GLN A 597 -19.47 3.53 22.67
C GLN A 597 -19.51 2.02 22.95
N THR A 598 -20.29 1.65 23.96
CA THR A 598 -20.46 0.25 24.40
C THR A 598 -21.90 -0.18 24.14
N ASP A 599 -22.08 -1.31 23.47
CA ASP A 599 -23.37 -1.99 23.36
C ASP A 599 -23.56 -2.89 24.59
N ALA A 600 -24.48 -2.48 25.46
CA ALA A 600 -24.94 -3.28 26.59
C ALA A 600 -26.37 -2.89 27.00
N ALA A 601 -27.15 -3.88 27.43
CA ALA A 601 -28.48 -3.73 28.02
C ALA A 601 -28.66 -4.72 29.17
N ARG A 602 -29.45 -4.30 30.16
CA ARG A 602 -29.87 -5.15 31.27
C ARG A 602 -30.70 -6.32 30.75
N ILE A 603 -30.49 -7.48 31.35
CA ILE A 603 -31.32 -8.66 31.09
C ILE A 603 -32.57 -8.57 31.98
N SER A 604 -33.75 -8.52 31.35
CA SER A 604 -35.02 -8.43 32.07
C SER A 604 -35.20 -9.63 33.02
N GLY A 605 -35.48 -9.36 34.29
CA GLY A 605 -35.66 -10.39 35.32
C GLY A 605 -34.37 -10.88 35.99
N HIS A 606 -33.21 -10.41 35.56
CA HIS A 606 -31.90 -10.81 36.10
C HIS A 606 -31.06 -9.57 36.45
N ASP A 607 -31.39 -8.95 37.58
CA ASP A 607 -30.74 -7.71 38.03
C ASP A 607 -29.22 -7.84 38.11
N GLY A 608 -28.52 -6.85 37.56
CA GLY A 608 -27.06 -6.79 37.54
C GLY A 608 -26.39 -7.53 36.37
N TYR A 609 -27.12 -8.29 35.57
CA TYR A 609 -26.60 -8.96 34.37
C TYR A 609 -26.91 -8.21 33.07
N TYR A 610 -25.96 -8.25 32.15
CA TYR A 610 -26.00 -7.50 30.89
C TYR A 610 -25.67 -8.39 29.68
N ARG A 611 -26.24 -8.01 28.54
CA ARG A 611 -25.96 -8.54 27.19
C ARG A 611 -25.88 -7.39 26.18
N GLY A 612 -25.38 -7.63 24.97
CA GLY A 612 -25.50 -6.70 23.84
C GLY A 612 -26.96 -6.58 23.35
N GLN A 613 -27.27 -5.50 22.65
CA GLN A 613 -28.61 -5.16 22.18
C GLN A 613 -28.90 -5.62 20.76
N LEU A 614 -27.87 -5.86 19.92
CA LEU A 614 -28.03 -6.29 18.53
C LEU A 614 -28.51 -7.74 18.34
N GLY A 615 -28.83 -8.45 19.42
CA GLY A 615 -29.41 -9.78 19.37
C GLY A 615 -29.64 -10.34 20.78
N PRO A 616 -30.50 -11.36 20.94
CA PRO A 616 -30.84 -11.91 22.25
C PRO A 616 -29.66 -12.51 23.04
N SER A 617 -28.48 -12.63 22.42
CA SER A 617 -27.45 -13.60 22.81
C SER A 617 -26.00 -13.09 22.67
N ILE A 618 -25.79 -11.83 22.27
CA ILE A 618 -24.44 -11.27 22.06
C ILE A 618 -23.89 -10.81 23.42
N PRO A 619 -22.64 -11.13 23.80
CA PRO A 619 -22.02 -10.52 24.97
C PRO A 619 -21.93 -8.99 24.85
N PRO A 620 -21.86 -8.23 25.96
CA PRO A 620 -21.52 -6.82 25.88
C PRO A 620 -20.20 -6.59 25.13
N TRP A 621 -20.13 -5.53 24.34
CA TRP A 621 -18.95 -5.19 23.54
C TRP A 621 -18.83 -3.68 23.30
N SER A 622 -17.62 -3.20 23.01
CA SER A 622 -17.36 -1.82 22.58
C SER A 622 -16.87 -1.77 21.14
N GLN A 623 -17.40 -0.83 20.37
CA GLN A 623 -17.00 -0.60 18.99
C GLN A 623 -15.71 0.21 18.96
N VAL A 624 -14.65 -0.35 18.39
CA VAL A 624 -13.35 0.32 18.28
C VAL A 624 -13.10 0.64 16.81
N GLU A 625 -13.20 1.93 16.47
CA GLU A 625 -13.17 2.44 15.11
C GLU A 625 -12.30 3.70 15.01
N PHE A 626 -11.33 3.68 14.09
CA PHE A 626 -10.60 4.87 13.70
C PHE A 626 -10.11 4.80 12.26
N PHE A 627 -9.93 5.97 11.66
CA PHE A 627 -9.44 6.18 10.30
C PHE A 627 -8.05 6.76 10.38
N MET A 628 -7.16 6.30 9.52
CA MET A 628 -5.83 6.88 9.35
C MET A 628 -5.77 7.48 7.96
N SER A 629 -5.25 8.69 7.83
CA SER A 629 -5.07 9.37 6.55
C SER A 629 -3.69 10.02 6.48
N GLU A 630 -3.13 10.07 5.27
CA GLU A 630 -1.84 10.70 5.00
C GLU A 630 -2.01 11.92 4.09
N ALA A 631 -1.30 13.00 4.40
CA ALA A 631 -1.29 14.22 3.58
C ALA A 631 -0.43 14.06 2.32
N LEU A 632 -0.95 13.37 1.30
CA LEU A 632 -0.32 13.27 -0.01
C LEU A 632 -0.63 14.51 -0.85
N GLY A 633 0.18 15.56 -0.65
CA GLY A 633 0.25 16.71 -1.57
C GLY A 633 -0.94 17.67 -1.53
N PHE A 634 -2.19 17.22 -1.68
CA PHE A 634 -3.36 18.11 -1.73
C PHE A 634 -4.70 17.49 -1.28
N ARG A 635 -4.80 16.20 -0.93
CA ARG A 635 -6.00 15.57 -0.32
C ARG A 635 -5.60 14.47 0.66
N GLY A 636 -6.27 14.39 1.82
CA GLY A 636 -6.10 13.26 2.74
C GLY A 636 -6.81 12.03 2.19
N ALA A 637 -6.06 10.99 1.83
CA ALA A 637 -6.62 9.68 1.49
C ALA A 637 -6.55 8.79 2.73
N ASP A 638 -7.62 8.04 3.01
CA ASP A 638 -7.58 7.04 4.08
C ASP A 638 -6.61 5.91 3.66
N VAL A 639 -5.73 5.51 4.57
CA VAL A 639 -4.65 4.53 4.35
C VAL A 639 -4.80 3.35 5.30
N CYS A 640 -4.22 2.19 4.96
CA CYS A 640 -4.30 1.04 5.84
C CYS A 640 -3.43 1.23 7.08
N ALA A 641 -4.05 1.43 8.24
CA ALA A 641 -3.31 1.68 9.48
C ALA A 641 -2.35 0.54 9.86
N TYR A 642 -2.66 -0.73 9.55
CA TYR A 642 -1.71 -1.81 9.86
C TYR A 642 -0.45 -1.76 8.99
N GLN A 643 -0.44 -1.12 7.81
CA GLN A 643 0.80 -0.98 7.02
C GLN A 643 1.84 -0.12 7.72
N TYR A 644 1.43 0.78 8.62
CA TYR A 644 2.31 1.67 9.37
C TYR A 644 2.84 1.05 10.68
N LEU A 645 2.36 -0.15 11.06
CA LEU A 645 2.95 -0.93 12.16
C LEU A 645 4.29 -1.56 11.74
N PRO A 646 5.21 -1.80 12.69
CA PRO A 646 6.40 -2.62 12.45
C PRO A 646 6.07 -3.97 11.80
N ALA A 647 6.91 -4.45 10.89
CA ALA A 647 6.68 -5.70 10.15
C ALA A 647 6.44 -6.91 11.06
N ALA A 648 7.16 -6.99 12.18
CA ALA A 648 6.95 -8.03 13.20
C ALA A 648 5.53 -7.96 13.80
N ARG A 649 5.04 -6.76 14.15
CA ARG A 649 3.68 -6.56 14.67
C ARG A 649 2.61 -6.90 13.65
N ARG A 650 2.80 -6.52 12.38
CA ARG A 650 1.86 -6.90 11.30
C ARG A 650 1.70 -8.42 11.21
N THR A 651 2.80 -9.14 11.29
CA THR A 651 2.82 -10.61 11.24
C THR A 651 2.09 -11.21 12.43
N GLU A 652 2.36 -10.72 13.65
CA GLU A 652 1.68 -11.17 14.87
C GLU A 652 0.16 -10.94 14.81
N LEU A 653 -0.27 -9.75 14.41
CA LEU A 653 -1.70 -9.41 14.32
C LEU A 653 -2.40 -10.21 13.22
N ALA A 654 -1.75 -10.47 12.08
CA ALA A 654 -2.32 -11.29 11.01
C ALA A 654 -2.49 -12.75 11.45
N ALA A 655 -1.51 -13.30 12.18
CA ALA A 655 -1.60 -14.63 12.77
C ALA A 655 -2.72 -14.71 13.83
N LEU A 656 -2.83 -13.69 14.69
CA LEU A 656 -3.89 -13.56 15.68
C LEU A 656 -5.29 -13.56 15.06
N MET A 657 -5.51 -12.73 14.04
CA MET A 657 -6.78 -12.68 13.31
C MET A 657 -7.11 -14.02 12.65
N THR A 658 -6.11 -14.66 12.02
CA THR A 658 -6.27 -16.00 11.44
C THR A 658 -6.72 -17.00 12.51
N ALA A 659 -6.13 -16.97 13.70
CA ALA A 659 -6.50 -17.84 14.81
C ALA A 659 -7.94 -17.58 15.30
N ASP A 660 -8.34 -16.32 15.49
CA ASP A 660 -9.74 -15.98 15.88
C ASP A 660 -10.74 -16.46 14.83
N MET A 661 -10.44 -16.27 13.54
CA MET A 661 -11.30 -16.73 12.45
C MET A 661 -11.41 -18.26 12.41
N LEU A 662 -10.34 -18.99 12.74
CA LEU A 662 -10.31 -20.46 12.81
C LEU A 662 -10.97 -21.01 14.08
N ASN A 663 -11.22 -20.19 15.10
CA ASN A 663 -11.81 -20.63 16.35
C ASN A 663 -13.35 -20.77 16.23
N SER A 664 -13.87 -21.97 16.48
CA SER A 664 -15.30 -22.27 16.58
C SER A 664 -16.03 -21.61 17.75
N HIS A 665 -15.29 -21.00 18.68
CA HIS A 665 -15.79 -20.25 19.83
C HIS A 665 -15.61 -18.73 19.68
N SER A 666 -15.20 -18.25 18.50
CA SER A 666 -15.01 -16.82 18.27
C SER A 666 -16.33 -16.06 18.39
N LEU A 667 -16.37 -15.08 19.28
CA LEU A 667 -17.54 -14.21 19.43
C LEU A 667 -17.76 -13.25 18.24
N ARG A 668 -16.77 -13.13 17.34
CA ARG A 668 -16.87 -12.35 16.10
C ARG A 668 -17.09 -13.24 14.88
N TYR A 669 -16.41 -14.39 14.82
CA TYR A 669 -16.32 -15.24 13.62
C TYR A 669 -17.09 -16.56 13.72
N ALA A 670 -17.43 -17.01 14.93
CA ALA A 670 -18.23 -18.20 15.16
C ALA A 670 -19.64 -17.80 15.59
N GLU A 671 -20.62 -17.99 14.68
CA GLU A 671 -21.94 -18.60 14.94
C GLU A 671 -23.20 -17.97 14.32
N ASN A 672 -24.22 -18.84 14.20
CA ASN A 672 -25.55 -18.85 13.58
C ASN A 672 -26.45 -17.60 13.67
N GLY A 673 -25.99 -16.47 14.20
CA GLY A 673 -26.52 -15.16 13.76
C GLY A 673 -26.03 -14.82 12.34
N PHE A 674 -24.89 -15.40 11.93
CA PHE A 674 -24.25 -15.23 10.64
C PHE A 674 -23.68 -16.57 10.13
N VAL A 675 -24.44 -17.33 9.32
CA VAL A 675 -23.99 -18.54 8.57
C VAL A 675 -22.97 -18.16 7.46
N ARG A 676 -21.95 -17.37 7.80
CA ARG A 676 -21.12 -16.59 6.88
C ARG A 676 -19.64 -16.90 7.04
N ALA A 677 -19.28 -18.10 7.50
CA ALA A 677 -17.87 -18.56 7.56
C ALA A 677 -17.14 -18.31 6.22
N TRP A 678 -17.81 -18.63 5.11
CA TRP A 678 -17.34 -18.35 3.76
C TRP A 678 -17.03 -16.85 3.54
N LYS A 679 -17.86 -15.95 4.06
CA LYS A 679 -17.65 -14.50 3.94
C LYS A 679 -16.44 -14.05 4.76
N PHE A 680 -16.35 -14.51 6.02
CA PHE A 680 -15.23 -14.17 6.90
C PHE A 680 -13.90 -14.62 6.28
N ARG A 681 -13.82 -15.86 5.77
CA ARG A 681 -12.61 -16.38 5.11
C ARG A 681 -12.20 -15.58 3.87
N ALA A 682 -13.12 -14.85 3.25
CA ALA A 682 -12.80 -13.98 2.12
C ALA A 682 -12.17 -12.65 2.55
N GLU A 683 -12.36 -12.25 3.82
CA GLU A 683 -11.86 -11.01 4.44
C GLU A 683 -10.59 -11.27 5.28
N ALA A 684 -9.86 -12.35 5.02
CA ALA A 684 -8.78 -12.88 5.87
C ALA A 684 -7.44 -12.14 5.78
N GLU A 685 -7.45 -10.82 5.58
CA GLU A 685 -6.23 -10.00 5.45
C GLU A 685 -6.35 -8.73 6.29
N LEU A 686 -5.28 -8.20 6.89
CA LEU A 686 -5.36 -6.94 7.66
C LEU A 686 -5.15 -5.70 6.79
N CYS A 687 -4.38 -5.83 5.71
CA CYS A 687 -4.19 -4.83 4.65
C CYS A 687 -3.92 -5.56 3.35
N ASN A 688 -4.70 -5.31 2.30
CA ASN A 688 -4.40 -5.90 1.00
C ASN A 688 -3.38 -5.07 0.23
N ASN A 689 -2.27 -5.70 -0.15
CA ASN A 689 -1.20 -5.07 -0.93
C ASN A 689 -1.49 -5.02 -2.45
N ASP A 690 -2.53 -5.69 -2.95
CA ASP A 690 -2.84 -5.84 -4.39
C ASP A 690 -3.50 -4.61 -5.04
N GLY A 691 -3.18 -3.40 -4.55
CA GLY A 691 -3.46 -2.17 -5.31
C GLY A 691 -4.81 -1.50 -5.06
N TYR A 692 -5.49 -1.82 -3.96
CA TYR A 692 -6.61 -1.02 -3.46
C TYR A 692 -6.18 0.28 -2.73
N LEU A 693 -4.99 0.81 -3.04
CA LEU A 693 -4.71 2.21 -2.76
C LEU A 693 -5.78 2.98 -3.52
N LEU A 694 -6.60 3.74 -2.80
CA LEU A 694 -7.67 4.57 -3.36
C LEU A 694 -7.08 5.43 -4.49
N ARG A 695 -7.12 4.88 -5.71
CA ARG A 695 -6.88 5.64 -6.93
C ARG A 695 -8.03 6.61 -7.08
N ASP A 696 -7.79 7.61 -7.91
CA ASP A 696 -8.75 8.62 -8.35
C ASP A 696 -10.21 8.11 -8.28
N GLU A 697 -11.09 8.90 -7.65
CA GLU A 697 -12.55 8.67 -7.57
C GLU A 697 -13.19 8.47 -8.96
N ASN A 698 -12.45 8.77 -10.02
CA ASN A 698 -12.83 8.61 -11.43
C ASN A 698 -12.15 7.41 -12.13
N ASP A 699 -11.49 6.49 -11.42
CA ASP A 699 -10.90 5.29 -12.01
C ASP A 699 -11.95 4.21 -12.30
N PHE A 700 -12.52 4.24 -13.49
CA PHE A 700 -13.54 3.28 -13.97
C PHE A 700 -12.97 2.21 -14.92
N ARG A 701 -11.68 1.84 -14.81
CA ARG A 701 -11.07 0.85 -15.72
C ARG A 701 -11.55 -0.59 -15.47
N SER A 702 -12.11 -0.86 -14.31
CA SER A 702 -12.66 -2.17 -13.93
C SER A 702 -13.76 -2.01 -12.89
N ILE A 703 -14.75 -2.92 -12.87
CA ILE A 703 -15.76 -2.98 -11.79
C ILE A 703 -15.13 -3.24 -10.41
N HIS A 704 -13.84 -3.59 -10.37
CA HIS A 704 -13.01 -3.82 -9.18
C HIS A 704 -11.92 -2.77 -8.94
N ALA A 705 -11.87 -1.69 -9.74
CA ALA A 705 -10.80 -0.70 -9.67
C ALA A 705 -10.72 0.05 -8.32
N GLN A 706 -11.81 0.05 -7.54
CA GLN A 706 -11.86 0.54 -6.18
C GLN A 706 -12.32 -0.51 -5.18
N LEU A 707 -11.97 -0.32 -3.89
CA LEU A 707 -12.62 -1.04 -2.79
C LEU A 707 -14.10 -0.68 -2.81
N GLY A 708 -14.91 -1.64 -3.23
CA GLY A 708 -16.18 -1.96 -2.59
C GLY A 708 -17.37 -1.01 -2.74
N GLY A 709 -17.21 0.22 -3.18
CA GLY A 709 -18.30 1.19 -3.14
C GLY A 709 -18.72 1.66 -4.51
N TRP A 710 -19.86 1.21 -4.97
CA TRP A 710 -20.58 1.83 -6.08
C TRP A 710 -21.87 2.43 -5.53
N PHE A 711 -21.97 3.74 -5.58
CA PHE A 711 -23.13 4.51 -5.11
C PHE A 711 -24.04 4.80 -6.28
N GLU A 712 -25.33 4.55 -6.11
CA GLU A 712 -26.30 4.92 -7.14
C GLU A 712 -26.26 6.44 -7.36
N ARG A 713 -26.05 6.85 -8.61
CA ARG A 713 -26.03 8.27 -8.97
C ARG A 713 -27.42 8.88 -8.79
N PRO A 714 -27.55 10.14 -8.36
CA PRO A 714 -28.82 10.84 -8.40
C PRO A 714 -29.23 11.13 -9.85
N ALA A 715 -30.42 10.68 -10.24
CA ALA A 715 -31.10 11.21 -11.43
C ALA A 715 -32.08 12.34 -11.04
N PRO A 716 -32.33 13.32 -11.91
CA PRO A 716 -33.31 14.36 -11.66
C PRO A 716 -34.69 13.76 -11.32
N GLY A 717 -35.15 13.96 -10.08
CA GLY A 717 -36.45 13.46 -9.60
C GLY A 717 -36.45 12.02 -9.08
N VAL A 718 -35.31 11.33 -9.02
CA VAL A 718 -35.15 10.00 -8.43
C VAL A 718 -34.22 10.08 -7.24
N THR A 719 -34.63 9.50 -6.10
CA THR A 719 -33.79 9.41 -4.91
C THR A 719 -32.86 8.21 -5.04
N PRO A 720 -31.51 8.39 -5.04
CA PRO A 720 -30.57 7.30 -4.88
C PRO A 720 -30.93 6.47 -3.66
N ASN A 721 -31.11 5.18 -3.86
CA ASN A 721 -31.46 4.27 -2.80
C ASN A 721 -30.59 3.02 -2.76
N GLU A 722 -29.62 2.84 -3.65
CA GLU A 722 -28.76 1.65 -3.66
C GLU A 722 -27.26 1.94 -3.54
N GLN A 723 -26.59 1.08 -2.79
CA GLN A 723 -25.15 0.90 -2.82
C GLN A 723 -24.86 -0.57 -3.10
N PHE A 724 -23.89 -0.83 -3.97
CA PHE A 724 -23.40 -2.19 -4.22
C PHE A 724 -21.89 -2.29 -4.06
N SER A 725 -21.44 -3.49 -3.71
CA SER A 725 -20.04 -3.84 -3.54
C SER A 725 -19.72 -5.11 -4.32
N ILE A 726 -18.59 -5.12 -5.02
CA ILE A 726 -17.98 -6.32 -5.59
C ILE A 726 -16.52 -6.33 -5.22
N ALA A 727 -16.05 -7.42 -4.64
CA ALA A 727 -14.71 -7.47 -4.08
C ALA A 727 -14.06 -8.82 -4.28
N ARG A 728 -12.76 -8.79 -4.56
CA ARG A 728 -11.96 -9.98 -4.79
C ARG A 728 -11.69 -10.71 -3.48
N ILE A 729 -11.74 -12.04 -3.53
CA ILE A 729 -11.38 -12.95 -2.44
C ILE A 729 -9.86 -13.08 -2.39
N HIS A 730 -9.26 -12.88 -1.21
CA HIS A 730 -7.85 -13.15 -1.02
C HIS A 730 -7.59 -14.65 -0.79
N GLN A 731 -7.52 -15.42 -1.89
CA GLN A 731 -7.38 -16.88 -1.85
C GLN A 731 -6.02 -17.36 -1.28
N ALA A 732 -5.03 -16.47 -1.15
CA ALA A 732 -3.73 -16.79 -0.55
C ALA A 732 -3.70 -16.69 0.99
N ALA A 733 -4.77 -16.20 1.61
CA ALA A 733 -4.84 -16.07 3.06
C ALA A 733 -4.72 -17.44 3.75
N SER A 734 -4.02 -17.51 4.88
CA SER A 734 -3.93 -18.72 5.71
C SER A 734 -5.28 -19.22 6.22
N ALA A 735 -6.25 -18.33 6.38
CA ALA A 735 -7.61 -18.67 6.79
C ALA A 735 -8.52 -19.06 5.60
N TYR A 736 -8.09 -18.88 4.35
CA TYR A 736 -8.93 -19.22 3.19
C TYR A 736 -9.23 -20.73 3.13
N ASP A 737 -10.50 -21.06 2.91
CA ASP A 737 -10.96 -22.44 2.73
C ASP A 737 -11.81 -22.55 1.46
N ALA A 738 -11.22 -23.11 0.41
CA ALA A 738 -11.86 -23.28 -0.89
C ALA A 738 -13.16 -24.11 -0.82
N SER A 739 -13.32 -25.00 0.17
CA SER A 739 -14.50 -25.85 0.30
C SER A 739 -15.77 -25.06 0.67
N LEU A 740 -15.61 -23.84 1.15
CA LEU A 740 -16.71 -22.95 1.50
C LEU A 740 -17.32 -22.25 0.28
N TYR A 741 -16.66 -22.30 -0.88
CA TYR A 741 -17.04 -21.56 -2.08
C TYR A 741 -17.42 -22.48 -3.23
N ASP A 742 -18.30 -22.00 -4.10
CA ASP A 742 -18.66 -22.68 -5.34
C ASP A 742 -17.57 -22.50 -6.40
N VAL A 743 -17.60 -23.37 -7.41
CA VAL A 743 -16.66 -23.36 -8.54
C VAL A 743 -17.17 -22.40 -9.63
N LEU A 744 -16.27 -21.61 -10.21
CA LEU A 744 -16.53 -20.76 -11.37
C LEU A 744 -17.02 -21.59 -12.56
N LEU A 745 -18.04 -21.08 -13.25
CA LEU A 745 -18.70 -21.79 -14.35
C LEU A 745 -17.71 -22.12 -15.48
N GLY A 746 -17.71 -23.39 -15.90
CA GLY A 746 -16.82 -23.85 -16.97
C GLY A 746 -15.36 -24.06 -16.54
N THR A 747 -15.05 -23.94 -15.24
CA THR A 747 -13.71 -24.16 -14.70
C THR A 747 -13.72 -25.17 -13.53
N ALA A 748 -12.54 -25.44 -12.97
CA ALA A 748 -12.39 -26.17 -11.71
C ALA A 748 -11.94 -25.26 -10.54
N GLN A 749 -11.93 -23.94 -10.74
CA GLN A 749 -11.45 -22.97 -9.76
C GLN A 749 -12.58 -22.43 -8.88
N PRO A 750 -12.34 -22.18 -7.58
CA PRO A 750 -13.33 -21.53 -6.72
C PRO A 750 -13.68 -20.12 -7.18
N SER A 751 -14.84 -19.60 -6.77
CA SER A 751 -15.23 -18.21 -6.98
C SER A 751 -14.11 -17.26 -6.54
N GLU A 752 -13.91 -16.20 -7.32
CA GLU A 752 -12.86 -15.19 -7.08
C GLU A 752 -13.42 -13.90 -6.49
N TYR A 753 -14.74 -13.71 -6.52
CA TYR A 753 -15.37 -12.46 -6.12
C TYR A 753 -16.64 -12.70 -5.32
N LEU A 754 -16.85 -11.83 -4.35
CA LEU A 754 -18.08 -11.74 -3.58
C LEU A 754 -18.80 -10.43 -3.91
N ILE A 755 -20.12 -10.43 -3.78
CA ILE A 755 -20.98 -9.30 -4.12
C ILE A 755 -22.03 -9.03 -3.05
N GLY A 756 -22.28 -7.75 -2.80
CA GLY A 756 -23.14 -7.26 -1.73
C GLY A 756 -23.96 -6.07 -2.19
N ARG A 757 -25.16 -5.90 -1.64
CA ARG A 757 -26.02 -4.74 -1.89
C ARG A 757 -26.63 -4.23 -0.59
N VAL A 758 -26.92 -2.94 -0.51
CA VAL A 758 -27.74 -2.32 0.54
C VAL A 758 -28.56 -1.20 -0.04
N ARG A 759 -29.67 -0.91 0.63
CA ARG A 759 -30.36 0.33 0.38
C ARG A 759 -29.84 1.47 1.23
N THR A 760 -29.49 2.61 0.62
CA THR A 760 -28.97 3.78 1.33
C THR A 760 -30.00 4.40 2.28
N ASP A 761 -31.30 4.12 2.07
CA ASP A 761 -32.40 4.49 2.95
C ASP A 761 -32.60 3.54 4.15
N GLY A 762 -31.80 2.48 4.26
CA GLY A 762 -31.86 1.48 5.33
C GLY A 762 -33.00 0.48 5.21
N ALA A 763 -33.86 0.57 4.18
CA ALA A 763 -34.90 -0.42 3.95
C ALA A 763 -34.32 -1.75 3.43
N ALA A 764 -35.11 -2.81 3.50
CA ALA A 764 -34.75 -4.10 2.93
C ALA A 764 -35.02 -4.15 1.41
N PHE A 765 -34.21 -4.92 0.67
CA PHE A 765 -34.60 -5.37 -0.66
C PHE A 765 -35.74 -6.36 -0.52
N SER A 766 -36.83 -6.13 -1.26
CA SER A 766 -37.99 -7.03 -1.30
C SER A 766 -38.01 -7.78 -2.62
N TRP A 767 -37.80 -9.09 -2.58
CA TRP A 767 -37.77 -9.93 -3.77
C TRP A 767 -38.91 -10.91 -3.86
N THR A 768 -39.49 -11.01 -5.06
CA THR A 768 -40.35 -12.12 -5.44
C THR A 768 -39.48 -13.31 -5.85
N VAL A 769 -39.54 -14.37 -5.07
CA VAL A 769 -38.75 -15.58 -5.30
C VAL A 769 -39.63 -16.67 -5.92
N PRO A 770 -39.21 -17.31 -7.03
CA PRO A 770 -40.01 -18.36 -7.66
C PRO A 770 -40.37 -19.48 -6.67
N GLY A 771 -41.67 -19.80 -6.58
CA GLY A 771 -42.18 -20.83 -5.68
C GLY A 771 -42.43 -20.37 -4.23
N ILE A 772 -42.16 -19.11 -3.90
CA ILE A 772 -42.45 -18.52 -2.58
C ILE A 772 -43.51 -17.43 -2.75
N ALA A 773 -44.65 -17.61 -2.09
CA ALA A 773 -45.81 -16.73 -2.25
C ALA A 773 -45.65 -15.33 -1.62
N VAL A 774 -44.75 -15.20 -0.63
CA VAL A 774 -44.50 -13.96 0.10
C VAL A 774 -43.12 -13.41 -0.27
N PRO A 775 -43.00 -12.11 -0.62
CA PRO A 775 -41.71 -11.51 -0.89
C PRO A 775 -40.73 -11.68 0.27
N ILE A 776 -39.47 -11.95 -0.04
CA ILE A 776 -38.40 -12.07 0.95
C ILE A 776 -37.74 -10.70 1.09
N ALA A 777 -37.75 -10.17 2.31
CA ALA A 777 -37.09 -8.91 2.66
C ALA A 777 -35.69 -9.19 3.23
N VAL A 778 -34.65 -8.63 2.62
CA VAL A 778 -33.25 -8.78 3.06
C VAL A 778 -32.55 -7.42 3.08
N HIS A 779 -31.92 -7.05 4.19
CA HIS A 779 -31.20 -5.78 4.32
C HIS A 779 -29.82 -5.78 3.67
N TYR A 780 -29.11 -6.90 3.78
CA TYR A 780 -27.72 -7.04 3.32
C TYR A 780 -27.54 -8.32 2.53
N PRO A 781 -28.18 -8.44 1.35
CA PRO A 781 -27.98 -9.60 0.52
C PRO A 781 -26.54 -9.74 0.06
N THR A 782 -26.02 -10.97 0.21
CA THR A 782 -24.65 -11.31 -0.15
C THR A 782 -24.60 -12.59 -0.98
N GLY A 783 -23.67 -12.64 -1.93
CA GLY A 783 -23.50 -13.79 -2.81
C GLY A 783 -22.08 -13.93 -3.36
N GLU A 784 -21.88 -15.01 -4.11
CA GLU A 784 -20.66 -15.31 -4.84
C GLU A 784 -20.86 -15.01 -6.32
N VAL A 785 -19.84 -14.47 -6.97
CA VAL A 785 -19.82 -14.30 -8.43
C VAL A 785 -19.26 -15.58 -9.05
N LEU A 786 -20.10 -16.28 -9.81
CA LEU A 786 -19.74 -17.56 -10.44
C LEU A 786 -19.21 -17.40 -11.87
N GLU A 787 -19.45 -16.23 -12.47
CA GLU A 787 -19.02 -15.87 -13.81
C GLU A 787 -18.95 -14.34 -13.88
N LEU A 788 -17.87 -13.81 -14.44
CA LEU A 788 -17.68 -12.40 -14.72
C LEU A 788 -17.01 -12.27 -16.10
N ASN A 789 -17.59 -11.45 -16.97
CA ASN A 789 -17.07 -11.15 -18.31
C ASN A 789 -17.39 -9.69 -18.68
N ASP A 790 -16.85 -9.22 -19.80
CA ASP A 790 -16.92 -7.81 -20.24
C ASP A 790 -18.34 -7.23 -20.37
N GLY A 791 -19.40 -8.05 -20.38
CA GLY A 791 -20.78 -7.60 -20.54
C GLY A 791 -21.74 -8.03 -19.43
N GLY A 792 -21.26 -8.71 -18.39
CA GLY A 792 -22.16 -9.22 -17.35
C GLY A 792 -21.52 -10.14 -16.32
N PHE A 793 -22.31 -10.49 -15.31
CA PHE A 793 -21.93 -11.43 -14.28
C PHE A 793 -23.10 -12.27 -13.78
N VAL A 794 -22.77 -13.38 -13.12
CA VAL A 794 -23.73 -14.30 -12.49
C VAL A 794 -23.45 -14.39 -11.00
N VAL A 795 -24.49 -14.14 -10.21
CA VAL A 795 -24.44 -14.24 -8.75
C VAL A 795 -25.19 -15.47 -8.27
N LYS A 796 -24.56 -16.25 -7.39
CA LYS A 796 -25.25 -17.17 -6.50
C LYS A 796 -25.46 -16.48 -5.15
N TRP A 797 -26.71 -16.17 -4.84
CA TRP A 797 -27.08 -15.53 -3.59
C TRP A 797 -27.13 -16.55 -2.46
N ARG A 798 -26.43 -16.26 -1.36
CA ARG A 798 -26.37 -17.12 -0.16
C ARG A 798 -27.29 -16.67 0.97
N GLU A 799 -27.72 -15.42 0.94
CA GLU A 799 -28.45 -14.80 2.05
C GLU A 799 -29.85 -14.31 1.65
N ILE A 800 -30.37 -14.82 0.53
CA ILE A 800 -31.73 -14.55 0.08
C ILE A 800 -32.60 -15.77 0.36
N GLY A 801 -33.39 -15.69 1.43
CA GLY A 801 -34.35 -16.72 1.81
C GLY A 801 -33.79 -17.79 2.75
N PRO A 802 -34.53 -18.90 2.95
CA PRO A 802 -34.10 -19.99 3.84
C PRO A 802 -32.79 -20.62 3.37
N ALA A 803 -31.96 -21.11 4.31
CA ALA A 803 -30.65 -21.70 4.01
C ALA A 803 -30.66 -22.88 3.00
N SER A 804 -31.82 -23.51 2.80
CA SER A 804 -32.00 -24.60 1.82
C SER A 804 -32.27 -24.12 0.39
N LEU A 805 -32.50 -22.81 0.18
CA LEU A 805 -32.84 -22.25 -1.11
C LEU A 805 -31.62 -21.62 -1.76
N THR A 806 -31.21 -22.13 -2.92
CA THR A 806 -30.17 -21.52 -3.74
C THR A 806 -30.81 -20.65 -4.81
N LEU A 807 -30.40 -19.40 -4.90
CA LEU A 807 -30.90 -18.45 -5.89
C LEU A 807 -29.78 -17.89 -6.75
N TYR A 808 -30.06 -17.75 -8.03
CA TYR A 808 -29.16 -17.23 -9.04
C TYR A 808 -29.75 -15.97 -9.66
N GLN A 809 -28.90 -15.02 -10.01
CA GLN A 809 -29.26 -13.82 -10.75
C GLN A 809 -28.17 -13.49 -11.76
N ARG A 810 -28.56 -13.20 -13.00
CA ARG A 810 -27.65 -12.62 -13.99
C ARG A 810 -27.82 -11.12 -14.01
N ALA A 811 -26.72 -10.40 -14.16
CA ALA A 811 -26.72 -8.98 -14.46
C ALA A 811 -25.96 -8.75 -15.75
N ALA A 812 -26.43 -7.79 -16.54
CA ALA A 812 -25.61 -7.18 -17.58
C ALA A 812 -24.99 -5.91 -16.99
N TYR A 813 -23.79 -5.55 -17.44
CA TYR A 813 -23.20 -4.26 -17.09
C TYR A 813 -22.45 -3.61 -18.27
N GLU A 814 -22.31 -2.29 -18.21
CA GLU A 814 -21.48 -1.47 -19.08
C GLU A 814 -20.65 -0.54 -18.19
N LEU A 815 -19.35 -0.45 -18.44
CA LEU A 815 -18.43 0.39 -17.69
C LEU A 815 -17.76 1.37 -18.66
N ASP A 816 -17.83 2.67 -18.37
CA ASP A 816 -17.26 3.72 -19.20
C ASP A 816 -16.69 4.87 -18.35
N GLY A 817 -16.24 5.94 -19.01
CA GLY A 817 -15.69 7.13 -18.33
C GLY A 817 -16.67 7.88 -17.44
N ASP A 818 -17.97 7.57 -17.50
CA ASP A 818 -19.02 8.16 -16.67
C ASP A 818 -19.42 7.24 -15.50
N GLY A 819 -18.78 6.10 -15.32
CA GLY A 819 -19.04 5.14 -14.24
C GLY A 819 -19.63 3.82 -14.73
N LEU A 820 -20.45 3.19 -13.90
CA LEU A 820 -21.00 1.86 -14.16
C LEU A 820 -22.50 1.93 -14.40
N ARG A 821 -22.99 1.19 -15.40
CA ARG A 821 -24.41 0.91 -15.61
C ARG A 821 -24.66 -0.57 -15.38
N ILE A 822 -25.65 -0.92 -14.55
CA ILE A 822 -26.06 -2.30 -14.31
C ILE A 822 -27.55 -2.46 -14.59
N GLN A 823 -27.89 -3.56 -15.26
CA GLN A 823 -29.25 -4.07 -15.31
C GLN A 823 -29.32 -5.44 -14.65
N TRP A 824 -30.18 -5.57 -13.65
CA TRP A 824 -30.38 -6.82 -12.91
C TRP A 824 -31.48 -7.68 -13.55
N GLY A 825 -31.19 -8.95 -13.80
CA GLY A 825 -32.16 -9.94 -14.26
C GLY A 825 -33.08 -10.44 -13.14
N GLY A 826 -33.99 -11.35 -13.46
CA GLY A 826 -34.85 -12.02 -12.47
C GLY A 826 -34.10 -13.06 -11.63
N LEU A 827 -34.57 -13.30 -10.40
CA LEU A 827 -34.11 -14.41 -9.57
C LEU A 827 -34.60 -15.76 -10.12
N ALA A 828 -33.73 -16.76 -10.08
CA ALA A 828 -34.06 -18.13 -10.45
C ALA A 828 -33.52 -19.14 -9.43
N THR A 829 -34.20 -20.26 -9.26
CA THR A 829 -33.77 -21.35 -8.36
C THR A 829 -32.75 -22.29 -9.01
N THR A 830 -32.46 -22.10 -10.30
CA THR A 830 -31.42 -22.82 -11.04
C THR A 830 -30.61 -21.85 -11.86
N LEU A 831 -29.34 -22.18 -12.07
CA LEU A 831 -28.44 -21.38 -12.90
C LEU A 831 -28.96 -21.21 -14.34
N ALA A 832 -29.48 -22.29 -14.94
CA ALA A 832 -30.04 -22.25 -16.29
C ALA A 832 -31.31 -21.40 -16.40
N GLY A 833 -32.05 -21.24 -15.30
CA GLY A 833 -33.24 -20.38 -15.23
C GLY A 833 -32.92 -18.90 -15.05
N ALA A 834 -31.69 -18.54 -14.66
CA ALA A 834 -31.27 -17.15 -14.52
C ALA A 834 -30.94 -16.57 -15.91
N VAL A 835 -31.82 -15.73 -16.42
CA VAL A 835 -31.70 -15.12 -17.76
C VAL A 835 -30.98 -13.78 -17.67
N ALA A 836 -29.97 -13.58 -18.52
CA ALA A 836 -29.27 -12.30 -18.62
C ALA A 836 -30.21 -11.24 -19.21
N PRO A 837 -30.34 -10.07 -18.58
CA PRO A 837 -31.06 -8.97 -19.18
C PRO A 837 -30.29 -8.41 -20.39
N ALA A 838 -31.00 -7.80 -21.33
CA ALA A 838 -30.38 -7.16 -22.49
C ALA A 838 -30.08 -5.69 -22.17
N MET A 839 -28.79 -5.33 -22.10
CA MET A 839 -28.38 -3.94 -21.97
C MET A 839 -28.15 -3.30 -23.33
N THR A 840 -28.75 -2.13 -23.55
CA THR A 840 -28.45 -1.32 -24.73
C THR A 840 -27.28 -0.40 -24.38
N PRO A 841 -26.20 -0.36 -25.17
CA PRO A 841 -25.09 0.57 -24.95
C PRO A 841 -25.58 2.02 -24.85
N GLY A 842 -25.15 2.75 -23.83
CA GLY A 842 -25.60 4.12 -23.58
C GLY A 842 -27.06 4.25 -23.11
N ALA A 843 -27.60 3.21 -22.47
CA ALA A 843 -28.91 3.27 -21.83
C ALA A 843 -29.01 4.45 -20.84
N ALA A 844 -30.21 5.05 -20.74
CA ALA A 844 -30.45 6.16 -19.83
C ALA A 844 -30.23 5.73 -18.37
N CYS A 845 -29.65 6.62 -17.58
CA CYS A 845 -29.38 6.33 -16.18
C CYS A 845 -30.61 6.40 -15.30
N ASN A 846 -30.70 5.45 -14.36
CA ASN A 846 -31.71 5.35 -13.30
C ASN A 846 -33.14 5.41 -13.84
N ASP A 847 -33.37 4.68 -14.93
CA ASP A 847 -34.72 4.37 -15.38
C ASP A 847 -35.28 3.18 -14.57
N THR A 848 -36.43 2.64 -14.96
CA THR A 848 -37.07 1.53 -14.24
C THR A 848 -36.28 0.21 -14.26
N THR A 849 -35.20 0.13 -15.03
CA THR A 849 -34.48 -1.10 -15.36
C THR A 849 -32.96 -1.00 -15.24
N THR A 850 -32.36 0.17 -15.48
CA THR A 850 -30.91 0.38 -15.50
C THR A 850 -30.52 1.32 -14.37
N LEU A 851 -29.65 0.85 -13.47
CA LEU A 851 -29.07 1.65 -12.39
C LEU A 851 -27.68 2.11 -12.79
N CYS A 852 -27.38 3.37 -12.52
CA CYS A 852 -26.08 3.94 -12.76
C CYS A 852 -25.37 4.23 -11.45
N TYR A 853 -24.08 3.91 -11.39
CA TYR A 853 -23.26 4.05 -10.21
C TYR A 853 -21.97 4.80 -10.50
N ASP A 854 -21.45 5.45 -9.45
CA ASP A 854 -20.12 6.04 -9.39
C ASP A 854 -19.45 5.69 -8.05
N HIS A 855 -18.22 6.16 -7.84
CA HIS A 855 -17.49 5.93 -6.59
C HIS A 855 -17.67 7.04 -5.54
N SER A 856 -18.20 8.20 -5.95
CA SER A 856 -18.34 9.34 -5.05
C SER A 856 -19.65 9.27 -4.26
N ARG A 857 -19.58 9.56 -2.95
CA ARG A 857 -20.77 9.83 -2.16
C ARG A 857 -21.25 11.24 -2.48
N HIS A 858 -22.19 11.36 -3.43
CA HIS A 858 -22.83 12.64 -3.75
C HIS A 858 -23.59 13.27 -2.56
#